data_AF-A0A9D5SRK7-F1
#
_entry.id   AF-A0A9D5SRK7-F1
#
_cell.length_a   1.000
_cell.length_b   1.000
_cell.length_c   1.000
_cell.angle_alpha   90.00
_cell.angle_beta   90.00
_cell.angle_gamma   90.00
#
_symmetry.space_group_name_H-M   'P 1'
#
loop_
_entity.id
_entity.type
_entity.pdbx_description
1 polymer ?
#
loop_
_entity_poly.entity_id
_entity_poly.type
_entity_poly.pdbx_seq_one_letter_code
_entity_poly.pdbx_strand_id
1 'polypeptide(L)'
;MNDNEKRNLEALSSIDEKIVEWSGKKRAALKSGGGKRPSKRKWYITGGSIAAALLLILGTVLLMVNLMTKQVPVYTGMTVAGTPQEVAYGEGTVSMLSFNAPNGNAYGYKGDIYRTPEEAANDKFNKSVEDVLTVVGGGEELYYATPGAEIYVTVHLSNPDEFEIQSFTLNGTKYANYMFEDGSDLENLILKVEVPEGAEGRISYTIDAIKYIDGTEIKDVRMDGDKTVEVGVSTSKQPAATVSGESIGYDAVSFKLTAADELGLVGASGGRVQVVLYNGQSILSVKDVATVGETEITFEGLDRNTHYSYAVVANYDALDGKGYTTHVLLEKSFYTKNYVLFQNVSVSESGVSFDYLWDVAATNATVTSLKLYQGGAVVQTPEATSTSITGLVNNTEYRLVATYMQGGEEQSIELTFVTAKTYIVKLYSGTQGGDTRYLPAGATLPTVERAGHTFTGWVDAEGNSYSAAPAKDIVLHAVFLEETSVAKLTYTVEAESVTVTGLRDTSLTALVLPAYIEGKPVKKIGDGAFMNRTALTDIRFAATSSLEIVGLYAFYKTGIETITLPETVTELWGGAFCETALREIVIPANVYHFGSEMFSWCPNLEKVTINAVDFDCRYGDVLDGYGASSMQVFYCAGGEAGIELIFGEGVTAIPEDFCRSNDALRKVTIPASVTSIGAEAFLGSGLTEINFNATAMSDIAFDSNTGRYGAIFDGVANATLNIGANVTRIPVGLFEYSGVKTVNFLGTSACTEIGSYAFSGSTTLTSISIPASVKSIGQYAFGGCSELSAVTFAENGVWTINAQDVNVLASETAQNAGFLKNTYVYYAWTWKSAYTPT
;
A
#
# COMPACT_ATOMS: atom_id res chain seq x y z
N MET A 1 -6.15 11.65 -73.30
CA MET A 1 -6.71 10.58 -74.16
C MET A 1 -5.59 10.06 -75.06
N ASN A 2 -5.16 8.82 -74.86
CA ASN A 2 -4.01 8.24 -75.54
C ASN A 2 -4.41 7.57 -76.87
N ASP A 3 -3.43 7.27 -77.74
CA ASP A 3 -3.67 6.74 -79.10
C ASP A 3 -4.38 5.36 -79.13
N ASN A 4 -4.47 4.66 -77.98
CA ASN A 4 -5.27 3.45 -77.86
C ASN A 4 -6.77 3.76 -77.69
N GLU A 5 -7.13 4.79 -76.93
CA GLU A 5 -8.52 5.22 -76.74
C GLU A 5 -9.10 5.80 -78.03
N LYS A 6 -8.27 6.49 -78.83
CA LYS A 6 -8.68 7.04 -80.14
C LYS A 6 -8.93 5.95 -81.18
N ARG A 7 -8.10 4.90 -81.20
CA ARG A 7 -8.30 3.71 -82.06
C ARG A 7 -9.53 2.89 -81.68
N ASN A 8 -9.85 2.79 -80.38
CA ASN A 8 -11.06 2.09 -79.93
C ASN A 8 -12.34 2.86 -80.26
N LEU A 9 -12.31 4.20 -80.24
CA LEU A 9 -13.42 5.04 -80.69
C LEU A 9 -13.61 5.03 -82.21
N GLU A 10 -12.53 5.01 -83.00
CA GLU A 10 -12.61 4.83 -84.46
C GLU A 10 -13.17 3.43 -84.82
N ALA A 11 -12.80 2.39 -84.07
CA ALA A 11 -13.35 1.04 -84.23
C ALA A 11 -14.86 0.97 -83.95
N LEU A 12 -15.35 1.70 -82.93
CA LEU A 12 -16.77 1.82 -82.58
C LEU A 12 -17.57 2.63 -83.62
N SER A 13 -17.00 3.68 -84.21
CA SER A 13 -17.67 4.44 -85.29
C SER A 13 -17.85 3.62 -86.58
N SER A 14 -16.95 2.67 -86.85
CA SER A 14 -17.03 1.79 -88.03
C SER A 14 -18.09 0.68 -87.92
N ILE A 15 -18.61 0.43 -86.72
CA ILE A 15 -19.70 -0.52 -86.47
C ILE A 15 -21.05 0.10 -86.84
N ASP A 16 -21.19 1.42 -86.65
CA ASP A 16 -22.42 2.16 -86.96
C ASP A 16 -22.67 2.25 -88.47
N GLU A 17 -21.64 2.52 -89.28
CA GLU A 17 -21.74 2.53 -90.75
C GLU A 17 -22.06 1.13 -91.33
N LYS A 18 -21.57 0.05 -90.72
CA LYS A 18 -21.84 -1.34 -91.16
C LYS A 18 -23.25 -1.82 -90.81
N ILE A 19 -23.87 -1.32 -89.72
CA ILE A 19 -25.25 -1.66 -89.33
C ILE A 19 -26.28 -0.92 -90.20
N VAL A 20 -25.97 0.30 -90.64
CA VAL A 20 -26.78 1.04 -91.64
C VAL A 20 -26.73 0.35 -93.02
N GLU A 21 -25.58 -0.20 -93.43
CA GLU A 21 -25.47 -0.94 -94.69
C GLU A 21 -26.19 -2.31 -94.67
N TRP A 22 -26.28 -2.96 -93.49
CA TRP A 22 -26.98 -4.25 -93.33
C TRP A 22 -28.51 -4.10 -93.28
N SER A 23 -29.01 -2.97 -92.82
CA SER A 23 -30.46 -2.66 -92.80
C SER A 23 -31.01 -2.15 -94.14
N GLY A 24 -30.15 -1.63 -95.04
CA GLY A 24 -30.51 -1.23 -96.41
C GLY A 24 -30.67 -2.38 -97.41
N LYS A 25 -29.96 -3.51 -97.24
CA LYS A 25 -29.98 -4.66 -98.19
C LYS A 25 -31.04 -5.73 -97.91
N LYS A 26 -31.75 -5.69 -96.77
CA LYS A 26 -32.83 -6.66 -96.43
C LYS A 26 -34.25 -6.19 -96.76
N ARG A 27 -34.39 -5.05 -97.46
CA ARG A 27 -35.67 -4.50 -97.95
C ARG A 27 -35.92 -4.74 -99.46
N ALA A 28 -35.16 -5.61 -100.10
CA ALA A 28 -35.30 -5.97 -101.53
C ALA A 28 -35.59 -7.45 -101.83
N ALA A 29 -35.87 -8.31 -100.83
CA ALA A 29 -36.01 -9.77 -101.08
C ALA A 29 -37.23 -10.45 -100.43
N LEU A 30 -38.37 -9.76 -100.25
CA LEU A 30 -39.67 -10.39 -99.91
C LEU A 30 -40.85 -9.54 -100.44
N LYS A 31 -40.96 -9.47 -101.78
CA LYS A 31 -42.20 -9.19 -102.52
C LYS A 31 -42.28 -10.13 -103.72
N SER A 32 -42.56 -11.41 -103.48
CA SER A 32 -43.26 -12.31 -104.44
C SER A 32 -43.46 -13.69 -103.83
N GLY A 33 -44.62 -14.30 -104.10
CA GLY A 33 -44.87 -15.74 -103.88
C GLY A 33 -45.92 -16.07 -102.83
N GLY A 34 -47.20 -16.06 -103.23
CA GLY A 34 -48.30 -16.60 -102.43
C GLY A 34 -48.41 -18.12 -102.52
N GLY A 35 -49.13 -18.72 -101.57
CA GLY A 35 -49.74 -20.05 -101.76
C GLY A 35 -49.77 -20.98 -100.53
N LYS A 36 -50.97 -21.10 -99.95
CA LYS A 36 -51.56 -22.25 -99.22
C LYS A 36 -51.17 -22.55 -97.74
N ARG A 37 -52.26 -22.56 -96.94
CA ARG A 37 -52.55 -23.05 -95.56
C ARG A 37 -52.12 -24.52 -95.29
N PRO A 38 -52.29 -25.12 -94.07
CA PRO A 38 -52.39 -24.58 -92.68
C PRO A 38 -51.58 -25.40 -91.60
N SER A 39 -51.43 -24.87 -90.38
CA SER A 39 -52.08 -25.41 -89.16
C SER A 39 -51.34 -25.13 -87.82
N LYS A 40 -52.16 -24.72 -86.84
CA LYS A 40 -52.08 -24.93 -85.38
C LYS A 40 -51.17 -24.04 -84.50
N ARG A 41 -51.92 -23.24 -83.71
CA ARG A 41 -51.71 -22.75 -82.34
C ARG A 41 -51.02 -21.38 -82.16
N LYS A 42 -51.89 -20.45 -81.72
CA LYS A 42 -51.68 -19.24 -80.91
C LYS A 42 -50.36 -19.23 -80.13
N TRP A 43 -49.68 -18.07 -80.08
CA TRP A 43 -49.55 -17.19 -78.89
C TRP A 43 -49.29 -15.76 -79.38
N TYR A 44 -50.03 -14.79 -78.82
CA TYR A 44 -49.83 -13.34 -78.97
C TYR A 44 -48.60 -12.93 -78.15
N ILE A 45 -47.65 -12.17 -78.70
CA ILE A 45 -46.93 -11.12 -77.94
C ILE A 45 -46.68 -9.91 -78.86
N THR A 46 -46.97 -8.77 -78.26
CA THR A 46 -47.08 -7.37 -78.69
C THR A 46 -45.81 -6.71 -79.22
N GLY A 47 -45.98 -5.72 -80.11
CA GLY A 47 -44.93 -4.81 -80.59
C GLY A 47 -44.41 -3.81 -79.54
N GLY A 48 -43.97 -4.30 -78.39
CA GLY A 48 -43.34 -3.51 -77.32
C GLY A 48 -41.82 -3.63 -77.22
N SER A 49 -41.17 -4.46 -78.05
CA SER A 49 -39.82 -4.96 -77.72
C SER A 49 -38.63 -4.18 -78.30
N ILE A 50 -38.85 -3.17 -79.15
CA ILE A 50 -37.74 -2.36 -79.71
C ILE A 50 -37.59 -1.03 -78.97
N ALA A 51 -38.72 -0.39 -78.61
CA ALA A 51 -38.70 0.80 -77.75
C ALA A 51 -38.24 0.44 -76.31
N ALA A 52 -38.63 -0.72 -75.80
CA ALA A 52 -38.16 -1.20 -74.49
C ALA A 52 -36.67 -1.55 -74.51
N ALA A 53 -36.12 -2.09 -75.60
CA ALA A 53 -34.68 -2.39 -75.70
C ALA A 53 -33.83 -1.11 -75.84
N LEU A 54 -34.30 -0.09 -76.55
CA LEU A 54 -33.64 1.22 -76.62
C LEU A 54 -33.75 2.00 -75.30
N LEU A 55 -34.87 1.94 -74.58
CA LEU A 55 -35.01 2.50 -73.23
C LEU A 55 -34.23 1.72 -72.18
N LEU A 56 -34.06 0.40 -72.34
CA LEU A 56 -33.16 -0.38 -71.48
C LEU A 56 -31.71 -0.08 -71.79
N ILE A 57 -31.29 0.10 -73.04
CA ILE A 57 -29.89 0.42 -73.37
C ILE A 57 -29.58 1.88 -72.99
N LEU A 58 -30.45 2.84 -73.33
CA LEU A 58 -30.29 4.24 -72.92
C LEU A 58 -30.44 4.39 -71.40
N GLY A 59 -31.32 3.59 -70.79
CA GLY A 59 -31.51 3.50 -69.34
C GLY A 59 -30.32 2.86 -68.64
N THR A 60 -29.70 1.81 -69.20
CA THR A 60 -28.46 1.21 -68.65
C THR A 60 -27.24 2.08 -68.91
N VAL A 61 -27.22 2.87 -69.99
CA VAL A 61 -26.16 3.87 -70.23
C VAL A 61 -26.36 5.08 -69.31
N LEU A 62 -27.60 5.54 -69.06
CA LEU A 62 -27.87 6.56 -68.04
C LEU A 62 -27.64 6.04 -66.62
N LEU A 63 -27.94 4.77 -66.34
CA LEU A 63 -27.63 4.13 -65.05
C LEU A 63 -26.13 3.94 -64.90
N MET A 64 -25.40 3.54 -65.95
CA MET A 64 -23.92 3.49 -65.92
C MET A 64 -23.28 4.88 -65.85
N VAL A 65 -23.93 5.93 -66.35
CA VAL A 65 -23.46 7.33 -66.24
C VAL A 65 -23.83 7.94 -64.87
N ASN A 66 -24.93 7.53 -64.22
CA ASN A 66 -25.27 7.93 -62.85
C ASN A 66 -24.67 7.00 -61.75
N LEU A 67 -24.17 5.81 -62.10
CA LEU A 67 -23.38 4.95 -61.22
C LEU A 67 -21.89 5.29 -61.24
N MET A 68 -21.49 6.35 -61.97
CA MET A 68 -20.16 6.96 -61.90
C MET A 68 -20.19 8.36 -61.27
N THR A 69 -21.13 8.64 -60.35
CA THR A 69 -20.96 9.76 -59.43
C THR A 69 -20.08 9.29 -58.28
N LYS A 70 -18.83 9.74 -58.25
CA LYS A 70 -17.89 9.48 -57.16
C LYS A 70 -18.55 9.70 -55.80
N GLN A 71 -18.43 8.76 -54.87
CA GLN A 71 -18.98 8.94 -53.52
C GLN A 71 -18.10 9.88 -52.72
N VAL A 72 -18.63 11.04 -52.34
CA VAL A 72 -17.87 12.09 -51.63
C VAL A 72 -17.37 11.57 -50.28
N PRO A 73 -16.13 11.89 -49.85
CA PRO A 73 -15.63 11.46 -48.56
C PRO A 73 -16.46 12.03 -47.42
N VAL A 74 -16.70 11.21 -46.38
CA VAL A 74 -17.44 11.62 -45.18
C VAL A 74 -16.63 11.31 -43.94
N TYR A 75 -16.46 12.30 -43.08
CA TYR A 75 -15.86 12.16 -41.76
C TYR A 75 -16.86 11.54 -40.77
N THR A 76 -16.44 10.48 -40.09
CA THR A 76 -17.30 9.65 -39.24
C THR A 76 -16.92 9.67 -37.76
N GLY A 77 -15.80 10.29 -37.38
CA GLY A 77 -15.41 10.49 -35.98
C GLY A 77 -13.91 10.42 -35.75
N MET A 78 -13.47 10.48 -34.49
CA MET A 78 -12.06 10.34 -34.09
C MET A 78 -11.87 9.38 -32.91
N THR A 79 -10.68 8.80 -32.80
CA THR A 79 -10.22 8.00 -31.65
C THR A 79 -8.78 8.37 -31.27
N VAL A 80 -8.31 8.00 -30.07
CA VAL A 80 -6.95 8.30 -29.58
C VAL A 80 -6.28 7.07 -28.95
N ALA A 81 -4.97 6.89 -29.17
CA ALA A 81 -4.16 5.78 -28.63
C ALA A 81 -2.69 6.17 -28.38
N GLY A 82 -1.95 5.37 -27.60
CA GLY A 82 -0.54 5.62 -27.23
C GLY A 82 0.51 5.09 -28.19
N THR A 83 0.12 4.17 -29.05
CA THR A 83 0.94 3.66 -30.14
C THR A 83 0.09 3.61 -31.40
N PRO A 84 0.67 3.66 -32.60
CA PRO A 84 -0.06 3.30 -33.80
C PRO A 84 -0.57 1.86 -33.61
N GLN A 85 -1.88 1.63 -33.71
CA GLN A 85 -2.39 0.26 -33.67
C GLN A 85 -2.02 -0.45 -34.98
N GLU A 86 -1.13 -1.45 -34.93
CA GLU A 86 -0.94 -2.42 -36.02
C GLU A 86 -2.02 -3.49 -35.93
N VAL A 87 -2.92 -3.54 -36.91
CA VAL A 87 -3.80 -4.69 -37.12
C VAL A 87 -3.06 -5.67 -38.03
N ALA A 88 -2.67 -6.83 -37.50
CA ALA A 88 -1.96 -7.85 -38.25
C ALA A 88 -2.87 -8.49 -39.32
N TYR A 89 -2.52 -8.31 -40.61
CA TYR A 89 -3.06 -9.10 -41.72
C TYR A 89 -1.97 -10.02 -42.30
N GLY A 90 -2.37 -11.26 -42.60
CA GLY A 90 -1.49 -12.31 -43.08
C GLY A 90 -0.81 -12.00 -44.42
N GLU A 91 0.47 -12.41 -44.48
CA GLU A 91 1.32 -12.57 -45.68
C GLU A 91 1.37 -11.40 -46.67
N GLY A 92 2.14 -10.37 -46.33
CA GLY A 92 2.73 -9.42 -47.27
C GLY A 92 3.61 -8.42 -46.53
N THR A 93 4.92 -8.39 -46.81
CA THR A 93 5.85 -7.43 -46.21
C THR A 93 5.41 -5.99 -46.50
N VAL A 94 5.06 -5.22 -45.46
CA VAL A 94 4.85 -3.76 -45.56
C VAL A 94 6.07 -3.08 -44.95
N SER A 95 6.82 -2.35 -45.77
CA SER A 95 8.00 -1.60 -45.34
C SER A 95 7.57 -0.27 -44.72
N MET A 96 7.82 -0.07 -43.41
CA MET A 96 7.84 1.25 -42.82
C MET A 96 9.03 2.05 -43.38
N LEU A 97 8.77 3.08 -44.18
CA LEU A 97 9.79 4.05 -44.54
C LEU A 97 9.81 5.17 -43.48
N SER A 98 10.95 5.31 -42.78
CA SER A 98 11.20 6.43 -41.87
C SER A 98 11.77 7.62 -42.63
N PHE A 99 11.26 8.82 -42.36
CA PHE A 99 11.88 10.07 -42.79
C PHE A 99 11.86 11.10 -41.64
N ASN A 100 12.97 11.82 -41.46
CA ASN A 100 13.25 12.68 -40.32
C ASN A 100 12.95 14.18 -40.60
N ALA A 101 12.36 14.83 -39.57
CA ALA A 101 12.28 16.28 -39.23
C ALA A 101 11.20 17.17 -39.90
N PRO A 102 10.92 18.38 -39.35
CA PRO A 102 10.43 18.72 -38.00
C PRO A 102 8.97 19.23 -38.08
N ASN A 103 8.09 18.74 -37.20
CA ASN A 103 6.64 18.99 -37.08
C ASN A 103 5.74 17.85 -37.59
N GLY A 104 5.63 16.77 -36.80
CA GLY A 104 4.54 15.78 -36.86
C GLY A 104 4.67 14.72 -37.96
N ASN A 105 4.59 13.44 -37.62
CA ASN A 105 4.50 12.36 -38.60
C ASN A 105 3.02 11.94 -38.73
N ALA A 106 2.49 11.93 -39.95
CA ALA A 106 1.20 11.34 -40.28
C ALA A 106 1.41 10.05 -41.09
N TYR A 107 0.71 8.97 -40.74
CA TYR A 107 0.83 7.66 -41.39
C TYR A 107 -0.53 7.28 -41.99
N GLY A 108 -0.55 6.74 -43.22
CA GLY A 108 -1.75 6.27 -43.92
C GLY A 108 -1.81 4.74 -43.97
N TYR A 109 -2.99 4.15 -43.69
CA TYR A 109 -3.25 2.71 -43.72
C TYR A 109 -4.52 2.40 -44.55
N LYS A 110 -4.60 1.19 -45.10
CA LYS A 110 -5.69 0.67 -45.94
C LYS A 110 -6.24 -0.64 -45.35
N GLY A 111 -7.54 -0.71 -45.05
CA GLY A 111 -8.26 -1.93 -44.69
C GLY A 111 -9.39 -1.75 -43.65
N ASP A 112 -10.60 -2.19 -44.03
CA ASP A 112 -11.84 -2.21 -43.25
C ASP A 112 -11.78 -3.03 -41.93
N ILE A 113 -12.55 -2.62 -40.90
CA ILE A 113 -13.66 -3.37 -40.22
C ILE A 113 -13.99 -2.83 -38.80
N TYR A 114 -15.28 -2.92 -38.48
CA TYR A 114 -16.00 -2.65 -37.22
C TYR A 114 -15.58 -3.45 -35.96
N ARG A 115 -15.78 -2.81 -34.80
CA ARG A 115 -15.69 -3.24 -33.38
C ARG A 115 -16.24 -4.63 -33.03
N THR A 116 -15.72 -5.20 -31.92
CA THR A 116 -16.54 -5.42 -30.70
C THR A 116 -15.78 -5.22 -29.39
N PRO A 117 -16.47 -4.80 -28.31
CA PRO A 117 -15.92 -4.38 -27.02
C PRO A 117 -16.00 -5.50 -25.98
N GLU A 118 -14.87 -6.03 -25.52
CA GLU A 118 -14.89 -7.01 -24.43
C GLU A 118 -13.50 -7.20 -23.79
N GLU A 119 -12.91 -6.15 -23.20
CA GLU A 119 -11.69 -6.32 -22.38
C GLU A 119 -11.38 -5.08 -21.53
N ALA A 120 -12.11 -4.86 -20.44
CA ALA A 120 -11.65 -4.05 -19.30
C ALA A 120 -12.59 -4.20 -18.09
N ALA A 121 -12.48 -5.30 -17.35
CA ALA A 121 -13.12 -5.45 -16.05
C ALA A 121 -12.23 -6.23 -15.07
N ASN A 122 -11.45 -5.48 -14.27
CA ASN A 122 -11.03 -5.73 -12.87
C ASN A 122 -9.98 -4.65 -12.53
N ASP A 123 -9.96 -4.01 -11.36
CA ASP A 123 -9.97 -4.62 -10.02
C ASP A 123 -10.48 -3.65 -8.92
N LYS A 124 -10.84 -4.24 -7.78
CA LYS A 124 -11.40 -3.71 -6.51
C LYS A 124 -10.29 -3.01 -5.67
N PHE A 125 -10.45 -2.24 -4.58
CA PHE A 125 -11.45 -1.98 -3.53
C PHE A 125 -10.88 -0.87 -2.61
N ASN A 126 -11.65 0.08 -2.07
CA ASN A 126 -11.26 0.78 -0.83
C ASN A 126 -12.47 1.15 0.06
N LYS A 127 -12.99 0.16 0.80
CA LYS A 127 -14.11 0.34 1.72
C LYS A 127 -13.69 0.95 3.06
N SER A 128 -14.16 2.17 3.33
CA SER A 128 -15.02 2.46 4.50
C SER A 128 -15.57 3.90 4.54
N VAL A 129 -15.85 4.50 3.37
CA VAL A 129 -16.82 5.61 3.19
C VAL A 129 -17.71 5.39 1.95
N GLU A 130 -17.39 4.39 1.11
CA GLU A 130 -17.96 4.20 -0.24
C GLU A 130 -19.40 3.64 -0.31
N ASP A 131 -19.96 3.12 0.78
CA ASP A 131 -21.27 2.44 0.71
C ASP A 131 -22.50 3.40 0.65
N VAL A 132 -22.30 4.72 0.59
CA VAL A 132 -23.43 5.70 0.55
C VAL A 132 -23.71 6.30 -0.84
N LEU A 133 -22.92 5.95 -1.85
CA LEU A 133 -23.01 6.58 -3.17
C LEU A 133 -23.45 5.58 -4.23
N THR A 134 -24.75 5.52 -4.51
CA THR A 134 -25.24 4.90 -5.75
C THR A 134 -24.61 5.62 -6.94
N VAL A 135 -23.76 4.91 -7.68
CA VAL A 135 -23.16 5.34 -8.94
C VAL A 135 -24.28 5.69 -9.93
N VAL A 136 -24.31 6.93 -10.42
CA VAL A 136 -25.14 7.34 -11.54
C VAL A 136 -24.20 7.73 -12.68
N GLY A 137 -24.11 6.86 -13.69
CA GLY A 137 -23.45 7.15 -14.97
C GLY A 137 -22.08 6.49 -15.12
N GLY A 138 -22.00 5.50 -16.01
CA GLY A 138 -20.72 5.05 -16.56
C GLY A 138 -20.18 6.13 -17.49
N GLY A 139 -19.03 6.73 -17.14
CA GLY A 139 -18.37 7.71 -17.99
C GLY A 139 -17.72 7.07 -19.20
N GLU A 140 -17.51 7.90 -20.21
CA GLU A 140 -16.91 7.56 -21.51
C GLU A 140 -15.49 6.98 -21.35
N GLU A 141 -15.09 6.06 -22.24
CA GLU A 141 -13.71 5.55 -22.30
C GLU A 141 -12.74 6.70 -22.63
N LEU A 142 -12.00 7.17 -21.62
CA LEU A 142 -11.01 8.23 -21.76
C LEU A 142 -9.61 7.64 -21.89
N TYR A 143 -8.81 8.13 -22.83
CA TYR A 143 -7.41 7.74 -22.98
C TYR A 143 -6.52 8.57 -22.03
N TYR A 144 -5.64 7.93 -21.28
CA TYR A 144 -4.78 8.58 -20.28
C TYR A 144 -3.34 8.74 -20.79
N ALA A 145 -2.73 9.89 -20.54
CA ALA A 145 -1.37 10.21 -20.96
C ALA A 145 -0.64 11.04 -19.89
N THR A 146 0.70 10.98 -19.87
CA THR A 146 1.52 11.90 -19.07
C THR A 146 1.82 13.18 -19.86
N PRO A 147 2.12 14.32 -19.20
CA PRO A 147 2.62 15.50 -19.90
C PRO A 147 3.86 15.15 -20.74
N GLY A 148 3.94 15.65 -21.97
CA GLY A 148 5.01 15.32 -22.92
C GLY A 148 4.88 13.95 -23.59
N ALA A 149 3.83 13.17 -23.32
CA ALA A 149 3.61 11.89 -24.00
C ALA A 149 3.24 12.10 -25.47
N GLU A 150 3.78 11.25 -26.34
CA GLU A 150 3.36 11.15 -27.73
C GLU A 150 2.08 10.31 -27.81
N ILE A 151 1.04 10.86 -28.43
CA ILE A 151 -0.25 10.22 -28.65
C ILE A 151 -0.59 10.20 -30.15
N TYR A 152 -1.50 9.32 -30.53
CA TYR A 152 -1.94 9.14 -31.90
C TYR A 152 -3.46 9.34 -32.00
N VAL A 153 -3.88 10.41 -32.68
CA VAL A 153 -5.30 10.70 -32.96
C VAL A 153 -5.65 10.15 -34.34
N THR A 154 -6.57 9.20 -34.40
CA THR A 154 -7.05 8.61 -35.66
C THR A 154 -8.35 9.28 -36.08
N VAL A 155 -8.39 9.85 -37.29
CA VAL A 155 -9.53 10.49 -37.93
C VAL A 155 -10.16 9.50 -38.90
N HIS A 156 -11.43 9.16 -38.67
CA HIS A 156 -12.12 8.14 -39.44
C HIS A 156 -12.85 8.72 -40.66
N LEU A 157 -12.53 8.24 -41.85
CA LEU A 157 -13.19 8.64 -43.10
C LEU A 157 -13.91 7.45 -43.76
N SER A 158 -14.98 7.74 -44.49
CA SER A 158 -15.69 6.75 -45.31
C SER A 158 -15.75 7.21 -46.76
N ASN A 159 -15.63 6.26 -47.69
CA ASN A 159 -15.55 6.45 -49.14
C ASN A 159 -14.44 7.40 -49.63
N PRO A 160 -13.17 7.27 -49.20
CA PRO A 160 -12.09 8.12 -49.71
C PRO A 160 -11.53 7.67 -51.07
N ASP A 161 -11.91 6.48 -51.55
CA ASP A 161 -11.19 5.70 -52.57
C ASP A 161 -11.00 6.35 -53.96
N GLU A 162 -11.57 7.53 -54.19
CA GLU A 162 -11.51 8.24 -55.47
C GLU A 162 -11.12 9.73 -55.35
N PHE A 163 -10.68 10.20 -54.16
CA PHE A 163 -10.38 11.60 -53.85
C PHE A 163 -9.08 11.81 -53.06
N GLU A 164 -8.30 12.83 -53.43
CA GLU A 164 -7.06 13.20 -52.74
C GLU A 164 -7.36 14.17 -51.58
N ILE A 165 -6.94 13.83 -50.36
CA ILE A 165 -7.04 14.71 -49.19
C ILE A 165 -5.91 15.74 -49.22
N GLN A 166 -6.24 17.04 -49.22
CA GLN A 166 -5.26 18.12 -49.38
C GLN A 166 -4.71 18.64 -48.05
N SER A 167 -5.57 18.82 -47.05
CA SER A 167 -5.18 19.34 -45.74
C SER A 167 -6.27 19.10 -44.71
N PHE A 168 -5.88 19.13 -43.44
CA PHE A 168 -6.81 19.18 -42.31
C PHE A 168 -6.28 20.13 -41.23
N THR A 169 -7.17 20.51 -40.33
CA THR A 169 -6.86 21.42 -39.22
C THR A 169 -7.32 20.80 -37.91
N LEU A 170 -6.42 20.66 -36.94
CA LEU A 170 -6.69 20.17 -35.59
C LEU A 170 -6.35 21.27 -34.57
N ASN A 171 -7.29 21.66 -33.72
CA ASN A 171 -7.14 22.76 -32.74
C ASN A 171 -6.50 24.03 -33.35
N GLY A 172 -6.93 24.43 -34.54
CA GLY A 172 -6.43 25.59 -35.28
C GLY A 172 -5.07 25.39 -35.96
N THR A 173 -4.37 24.28 -35.70
CA THR A 173 -3.11 23.95 -36.37
C THR A 173 -3.39 23.29 -37.71
N LYS A 174 -3.00 23.96 -38.80
CA LYS A 174 -3.17 23.46 -40.16
C LYS A 174 -2.03 22.52 -40.52
N TYR A 175 -2.36 21.30 -40.91
CA TYR A 175 -1.44 20.32 -41.45
C TYR A 175 -1.58 20.38 -42.98
N ALA A 176 -0.66 21.08 -43.62
CA ALA A 176 -0.58 21.24 -45.07
C ALA A 176 0.89 21.12 -45.49
N ASN A 177 1.15 20.39 -46.58
CA ASN A 177 2.47 19.99 -47.15
C ASN A 177 2.87 18.51 -46.96
N TYR A 178 1.95 17.62 -46.64
CA TYR A 178 2.16 16.18 -46.83
C TYR A 178 1.64 15.81 -48.22
N MET A 179 2.55 15.49 -49.15
CA MET A 179 2.19 14.84 -50.40
C MET A 179 1.90 13.38 -50.06
N PHE A 180 0.61 13.00 -50.05
CA PHE A 180 0.25 11.60 -50.14
C PHE A 180 0.77 11.07 -51.48
N GLU A 181 1.15 9.79 -51.56
CA GLU A 181 1.63 9.23 -52.83
C GLU A 181 0.57 9.43 -53.94
N ASP A 182 1.01 9.73 -55.16
CA ASP A 182 0.12 9.88 -56.32
C ASP A 182 -0.77 8.63 -56.46
N GLY A 183 -2.08 8.78 -56.21
CA GLY A 183 -3.05 7.69 -56.25
C GLY A 183 -3.41 7.04 -54.89
N SER A 184 -3.07 7.68 -53.76
CA SER A 184 -3.42 7.18 -52.42
C SER A 184 -4.91 7.30 -52.09
N ASP A 185 -5.57 6.16 -51.81
CA ASP A 185 -6.90 6.04 -51.23
C ASP A 185 -6.81 5.74 -49.72
N LEU A 186 -6.95 6.76 -48.88
CA LEU A 186 -6.75 6.63 -47.43
C LEU A 186 -8.07 6.52 -46.68
N GLU A 187 -8.35 5.31 -46.16
CA GLU A 187 -9.53 5.03 -45.33
C GLU A 187 -9.54 5.84 -44.03
N ASN A 188 -8.41 5.99 -43.33
CA ASN A 188 -8.30 6.76 -42.08
C ASN A 188 -6.98 7.55 -42.00
N LEU A 189 -6.97 8.69 -41.28
CA LEU A 189 -5.75 9.48 -41.02
C LEU A 189 -5.26 9.31 -39.59
N ILE A 190 -3.99 8.95 -39.39
CA ILE A 190 -3.39 8.85 -38.04
C ILE A 190 -2.43 10.02 -37.82
N LEU A 191 -2.71 10.81 -36.78
CA LEU A 191 -1.99 12.02 -36.42
C LEU A 191 -1.16 11.79 -35.16
N LYS A 192 0.17 11.89 -35.27
CA LYS A 192 1.03 11.93 -34.10
C LYS A 192 0.99 13.33 -33.48
N VAL A 193 0.53 13.43 -32.24
CA VAL A 193 0.41 14.68 -31.49
C VAL A 193 1.11 14.51 -30.15
N GLU A 194 1.76 15.57 -29.66
CA GLU A 194 2.38 15.56 -28.34
C GLU A 194 1.46 16.23 -27.32
N VAL A 195 1.31 15.62 -26.15
CA VAL A 195 0.63 16.26 -25.01
C VAL A 195 1.54 17.39 -24.51
N PRO A 196 1.09 18.65 -24.46
CA PRO A 196 1.96 19.77 -24.10
C PRO A 196 2.68 19.57 -22.77
N GLU A 197 3.98 19.91 -22.71
CA GLU A 197 4.73 19.93 -21.46
C GLU A 197 4.03 20.87 -20.44
N GLY A 198 3.65 20.32 -19.29
CA GLY A 198 2.93 21.04 -18.23
C GLY A 198 1.40 21.09 -18.38
N ALA A 199 0.82 20.37 -19.35
CA ALA A 199 -0.63 20.16 -19.41
C ALA A 199 -1.11 19.32 -18.20
N GLU A 200 -2.29 19.65 -17.66
CA GLU A 200 -2.92 18.94 -16.55
C GLU A 200 -4.45 18.89 -16.81
N GLY A 201 -5.12 17.84 -16.33
CA GLY A 201 -6.57 17.71 -16.50
C GLY A 201 -6.96 17.14 -17.86
N ARG A 202 -8.17 17.45 -18.35
CA ARG A 202 -8.63 16.98 -19.66
C ARG A 202 -8.21 17.92 -20.77
N ILE A 203 -7.59 17.36 -21.80
CA ILE A 203 -7.16 18.07 -23.00
C ILE A 203 -8.00 17.60 -24.19
N SER A 204 -8.71 18.53 -24.82
CA SER A 204 -9.57 18.23 -25.98
C SER A 204 -8.83 18.48 -27.30
N TYR A 205 -8.90 17.51 -28.21
CA TYR A 205 -8.40 17.61 -29.58
C TYR A 205 -9.59 17.64 -30.54
N THR A 206 -9.79 18.77 -31.20
CA THR A 206 -10.95 19.03 -32.07
C THR A 206 -10.52 19.18 -33.52
N ILE A 207 -11.16 18.43 -34.42
CA ILE A 207 -10.98 18.59 -35.86
C ILE A 207 -11.85 19.74 -36.38
N ASP A 208 -11.20 20.75 -36.94
CA ASP A 208 -11.89 21.96 -37.41
C ASP A 208 -12.37 21.79 -38.85
N ALA A 209 -11.51 21.25 -39.72
CA ALA A 209 -11.78 21.11 -41.15
C ALA A 209 -10.92 20.00 -41.79
N ILE A 210 -11.46 19.36 -42.82
CA ILE A 210 -10.74 18.43 -43.72
C ILE A 210 -11.12 18.83 -45.16
N LYS A 211 -10.12 19.00 -46.02
CA LYS A 211 -10.27 19.46 -47.41
C LYS A 211 -9.80 18.38 -48.37
N TYR A 212 -10.53 18.15 -49.45
CA TYR A 212 -10.18 17.21 -50.52
C TYR A 212 -10.22 17.87 -51.91
N ILE A 213 -9.56 17.27 -52.90
CA ILE A 213 -9.49 17.74 -54.28
C ILE A 213 -10.46 16.94 -55.16
N ASP A 214 -11.33 17.65 -55.88
CA ASP A 214 -12.24 17.11 -56.90
C ASP A 214 -11.91 17.72 -58.26
N GLY A 215 -11.08 17.03 -59.04
CA GLY A 215 -10.55 17.56 -60.29
C GLY A 215 -9.60 18.73 -60.07
N THR A 216 -10.06 19.96 -60.29
CA THR A 216 -9.29 21.20 -60.07
C THR A 216 -9.83 22.05 -58.90
N GLU A 217 -10.88 21.60 -58.23
CA GLU A 217 -11.53 22.33 -57.12
C GLU A 217 -11.17 21.72 -55.77
N ILE A 218 -11.03 22.56 -54.75
CA ILE A 218 -10.84 22.15 -53.35
C ILE A 218 -12.19 22.26 -52.64
N LYS A 219 -12.63 21.17 -52.00
CA LYS A 219 -13.93 21.06 -51.33
C LYS A 219 -13.79 20.59 -49.88
N ASP A 220 -14.80 20.87 -49.06
CA ASP A 220 -14.90 20.42 -47.68
C ASP A 220 -15.43 18.99 -47.60
N VAL A 221 -14.78 18.14 -46.79
CA VAL A 221 -15.33 16.85 -46.39
C VAL A 221 -16.56 17.08 -45.54
N ARG A 222 -17.59 16.26 -45.75
CA ARG A 222 -18.81 16.31 -44.94
C ARG A 222 -18.53 15.76 -43.54
N MET A 223 -18.90 16.51 -42.51
CA MET A 223 -18.61 16.20 -41.10
C MET A 223 -19.82 15.60 -40.40
N ASP A 224 -19.90 14.28 -40.30
CA ASP A 224 -21.05 13.58 -39.70
C ASP A 224 -20.75 13.00 -38.30
N GLY A 225 -19.49 12.77 -37.96
CA GLY A 225 -19.06 12.26 -36.65
C GLY A 225 -18.70 13.33 -35.61
N ASP A 226 -18.46 12.88 -34.38
CA ASP A 226 -18.01 13.73 -33.28
C ASP A 226 -16.62 14.28 -33.52
N LYS A 227 -16.52 15.61 -33.55
CA LYS A 227 -15.31 16.33 -33.94
C LYS A 227 -14.26 16.43 -32.85
N THR A 228 -14.47 15.88 -31.67
CA THR A 228 -13.61 16.09 -30.51
C THR A 228 -13.31 14.77 -29.82
N VAL A 229 -12.05 14.56 -29.47
CA VAL A 229 -11.61 13.50 -28.54
C VAL A 229 -10.92 14.14 -27.33
N GLU A 230 -11.10 13.56 -26.15
CA GLU A 230 -10.46 14.02 -24.93
C GLU A 230 -9.36 13.07 -24.48
N VAL A 231 -8.30 13.63 -23.89
CA VAL A 231 -7.21 12.89 -23.25
C VAL A 231 -7.13 13.33 -21.80
N GLY A 232 -7.16 12.37 -20.89
CA GLY A 232 -6.92 12.60 -19.47
C GLY A 232 -5.42 12.70 -19.19
N VAL A 233 -4.97 13.83 -18.65
CA VAL A 233 -3.58 14.03 -18.25
C VAL A 233 -3.47 13.94 -16.74
N SER A 234 -2.71 12.94 -16.27
CA SER A 234 -2.55 12.65 -14.85
C SER A 234 -2.11 13.89 -14.07
N THR A 235 -2.77 14.19 -12.96
CA THR A 235 -2.50 15.38 -12.14
C THR A 235 -2.38 15.04 -10.66
N SER A 236 -1.53 15.78 -9.93
CA SER A 236 -1.44 15.72 -8.47
C SER A 236 -2.39 16.69 -7.77
N LYS A 237 -3.07 17.57 -8.53
CA LYS A 237 -4.05 18.51 -7.98
C LYS A 237 -5.36 17.78 -7.67
N GLN A 238 -5.97 18.17 -6.56
CA GLN A 238 -7.21 17.58 -6.06
C GLN A 238 -8.27 18.68 -5.87
N PRO A 239 -9.57 18.35 -5.96
CA PRO A 239 -10.62 19.27 -5.56
C PRO A 239 -10.39 19.76 -4.13
N ALA A 240 -10.60 21.04 -3.88
CA ALA A 240 -10.39 21.65 -2.57
C ALA A 240 -11.72 21.83 -1.84
N ALA A 241 -11.72 21.61 -0.52
CA ALA A 241 -12.84 21.91 0.35
C ALA A 241 -12.39 22.84 1.49
N THR A 242 -13.13 23.94 1.68
CA THR A 242 -12.85 24.89 2.77
C THR A 242 -14.10 25.15 3.58
N VAL A 243 -13.95 25.11 4.90
CA VAL A 243 -15.04 25.37 5.84
C VAL A 243 -14.79 26.70 6.55
N SER A 244 -15.81 27.55 6.63
CA SER A 244 -15.78 28.81 7.36
C SER A 244 -17.05 29.04 8.17
N GLY A 245 -17.00 29.97 9.13
CA GLY A 245 -18.17 30.35 9.93
C GLY A 245 -18.76 29.20 10.76
N GLU A 246 -17.93 28.24 11.18
CA GLU A 246 -18.36 27.09 11.97
C GLU A 246 -18.93 27.53 13.31
N SER A 247 -20.16 27.11 13.59
CA SER A 247 -20.89 27.37 14.82
C SER A 247 -21.44 26.06 15.36
N ILE A 248 -20.92 25.66 16.50
CA ILE A 248 -21.40 24.49 17.23
C ILE A 248 -22.40 24.96 18.29
N GLY A 249 -23.63 24.45 18.17
CA GLY A 249 -24.74 24.68 19.08
C GLY A 249 -24.93 23.52 20.05
N TYR A 250 -26.07 23.52 20.75
CA TYR A 250 -26.42 22.50 21.74
C TYR A 250 -26.88 21.19 21.09
N ASP A 251 -27.54 21.28 19.94
CA ASP A 251 -28.15 20.18 19.20
C ASP A 251 -27.92 20.29 17.69
N ALA A 252 -27.00 21.16 17.28
CA ALA A 252 -26.71 21.42 15.89
C ALA A 252 -25.25 21.84 15.66
N VAL A 253 -24.78 21.60 14.45
CA VAL A 253 -23.58 22.25 13.91
C VAL A 253 -23.95 22.91 12.58
N SER A 254 -23.51 24.15 12.40
CA SER A 254 -23.64 24.87 11.14
C SER A 254 -22.31 25.43 10.67
N PHE A 255 -22.11 25.47 9.36
CA PHE A 255 -20.94 26.05 8.74
C PHE A 255 -21.19 26.35 7.26
N LYS A 256 -20.35 27.20 6.70
CA LYS A 256 -20.29 27.47 5.27
C LYS A 256 -19.21 26.61 4.63
N LEU A 257 -19.57 25.92 3.56
CA LEU A 257 -18.67 25.06 2.79
C LEU A 257 -18.52 25.62 1.38
N THR A 258 -17.27 25.80 0.97
CA THR A 258 -16.91 26.06 -0.43
C THR A 258 -16.12 24.86 -0.93
N ALA A 259 -16.67 24.18 -1.94
CA ALA A 259 -15.99 23.14 -2.68
C ALA A 259 -15.55 23.68 -4.05
N ALA A 260 -14.28 23.50 -4.40
CA ALA A 260 -13.72 23.92 -5.67
C ALA A 260 -13.32 22.68 -6.47
N ASP A 261 -13.99 22.45 -7.60
CA ASP A 261 -13.65 21.42 -8.56
C ASP A 261 -12.51 21.90 -9.47
N GLU A 262 -11.29 21.94 -8.92
CA GLU A 262 -10.10 22.29 -9.68
C GLU A 262 -9.92 21.33 -10.87
N LEU A 263 -9.67 21.89 -12.07
CA LEU A 263 -9.52 21.15 -13.32
C LEU A 263 -10.78 20.40 -13.81
N GLY A 264 -11.94 20.58 -13.16
CA GLY A 264 -13.21 19.98 -13.59
C GLY A 264 -13.30 18.46 -13.39
N LEU A 265 -12.50 17.91 -12.48
CA LEU A 265 -12.37 16.48 -12.23
C LEU A 265 -13.69 15.85 -11.77
N VAL A 266 -14.46 16.54 -10.92
CA VAL A 266 -15.74 16.07 -10.38
C VAL A 266 -16.85 16.23 -11.42
N GLY A 267 -16.97 17.40 -12.05
CA GLY A 267 -18.03 17.70 -13.01
C GLY A 267 -17.93 16.88 -14.30
N ALA A 268 -16.73 16.71 -14.85
CA ALA A 268 -16.51 15.98 -16.09
C ALA A 268 -16.63 14.45 -15.92
N SER A 269 -16.48 13.97 -14.69
CA SER A 269 -16.65 12.55 -14.33
C SER A 269 -18.10 12.22 -13.93
N GLY A 270 -19.01 13.20 -13.89
CA GLY A 270 -20.38 12.99 -13.38
C GLY A 270 -20.42 12.71 -11.87
N GLY A 271 -19.31 12.98 -11.18
CA GLY A 271 -19.16 12.84 -9.75
C GLY A 271 -19.90 13.92 -8.96
N ARG A 272 -19.89 13.80 -7.64
CA ARG A 272 -20.48 14.79 -6.73
C ARG A 272 -19.66 14.95 -5.46
N VAL A 273 -19.75 16.14 -4.88
CA VAL A 273 -19.22 16.47 -3.56
C VAL A 273 -20.35 16.34 -2.54
N GLN A 274 -20.06 15.71 -1.41
CA GLN A 274 -21.01 15.51 -0.32
C GLN A 274 -20.39 15.84 1.02
N VAL A 275 -21.23 16.21 1.98
CA VAL A 275 -20.88 16.22 3.40
C VAL A 275 -21.55 15.07 4.11
N VAL A 276 -20.78 14.29 4.85
CA VAL A 276 -21.23 13.16 5.65
C VAL A 276 -21.06 13.48 7.12
N LEU A 277 -22.10 13.27 7.94
CA LEU A 277 -22.05 13.34 9.39
C LEU A 277 -22.10 11.93 9.99
N TYR A 278 -21.25 11.64 10.98
CA TYR A 278 -21.19 10.34 11.66
C TYR A 278 -20.79 10.48 13.13
N ASN A 279 -21.10 9.47 13.94
CA ASN A 279 -20.85 9.44 15.40
C ASN A 279 -19.78 8.43 15.82
N GLY A 280 -18.90 8.03 14.89
CA GLY A 280 -17.86 7.01 15.12
C GLY A 280 -18.33 5.56 15.02
N GLN A 281 -19.64 5.29 14.90
CA GLN A 281 -20.18 3.94 14.66
C GLN A 281 -20.98 3.84 13.37
N SER A 282 -21.72 4.89 13.01
CA SER A 282 -22.59 4.91 11.83
C SER A 282 -22.71 6.31 11.22
N ILE A 283 -22.99 6.35 9.91
CA ILE A 283 -23.34 7.57 9.20
C ILE A 283 -24.77 7.97 9.57
N LEU A 284 -24.95 9.23 9.96
CA LEU A 284 -26.21 9.79 10.42
C LEU A 284 -26.91 10.62 9.33
N SER A 285 -26.15 11.35 8.53
CA SER A 285 -26.70 12.20 7.47
C SER A 285 -25.69 12.40 6.34
N VAL A 286 -26.20 12.54 5.11
CA VAL A 286 -25.41 12.92 3.93
C VAL A 286 -26.12 14.05 3.19
N LYS A 287 -25.36 15.05 2.73
CA LYS A 287 -25.89 16.19 1.96
C LYS A 287 -25.03 16.44 0.72
N ASP A 288 -25.67 16.60 -0.43
CA ASP A 288 -25.01 17.00 -1.68
C ASP A 288 -24.59 18.48 -1.62
N VAL A 289 -23.44 18.79 -2.20
CA VAL A 289 -22.82 20.13 -2.23
C VAL A 289 -22.53 20.52 -3.67
N ALA A 290 -22.88 21.75 -4.04
CA ALA A 290 -22.51 22.28 -5.35
C ALA A 290 -20.99 22.57 -5.41
N THR A 291 -20.36 22.28 -6.54
CA THR A 291 -18.94 22.54 -6.80
C THR A 291 -18.63 24.00 -7.16
N VAL A 292 -19.64 24.88 -7.11
CA VAL A 292 -19.53 26.31 -7.41
C VAL A 292 -20.32 27.11 -6.38
N GLY A 293 -19.66 28.08 -5.75
CA GLY A 293 -20.26 28.96 -4.75
C GLY A 293 -20.18 28.41 -3.31
N GLU A 294 -20.68 29.19 -2.36
CA GLU A 294 -20.70 28.83 -0.94
C GLU A 294 -22.05 28.17 -0.60
N THR A 295 -21.99 26.99 0.03
CA THR A 295 -23.16 26.25 0.49
C THR A 295 -23.24 26.28 2.02
N GLU A 296 -24.39 26.66 2.56
CA GLU A 296 -24.62 26.61 4.01
C GLU A 296 -25.07 25.20 4.42
N ILE A 297 -24.31 24.59 5.32
CA ILE A 297 -24.56 23.27 5.85
C ILE A 297 -24.99 23.43 7.30
N THR A 298 -26.09 22.76 7.65
CA THR A 298 -26.56 22.68 9.05
C THR A 298 -27.03 21.26 9.32
N PHE A 299 -26.53 20.65 10.37
CA PHE A 299 -27.07 19.40 10.90
C PHE A 299 -27.73 19.73 12.23
N GLU A 300 -29.01 19.38 12.37
CA GLU A 300 -29.84 19.64 13.55
C GLU A 300 -30.33 18.33 14.16
N GLY A 301 -30.85 18.38 15.39
CA GLY A 301 -31.37 17.20 16.08
C GLY A 301 -30.26 16.25 16.57
N LEU A 302 -29.06 16.78 16.79
CA LEU A 302 -27.94 16.03 17.34
C LEU A 302 -28.11 15.87 18.85
N ASP A 303 -27.76 14.69 19.35
CA ASP A 303 -27.70 14.46 20.79
C ASP A 303 -26.70 15.42 21.44
N ARG A 304 -27.06 15.96 22.59
CA ARG A 304 -26.25 16.95 23.32
C ARG A 304 -25.04 16.28 23.96
N ASN A 305 -23.95 17.02 24.15
CA ASN A 305 -22.68 16.51 24.70
C ASN A 305 -22.17 15.22 24.04
N THR A 306 -22.49 15.03 22.77
CA THR A 306 -22.18 13.81 22.05
C THR A 306 -21.09 14.11 21.03
N HIS A 307 -20.13 13.19 20.91
CA HIS A 307 -19.05 13.31 19.96
C HIS A 307 -19.56 13.00 18.54
N TYR A 308 -19.34 13.92 17.62
CA TYR A 308 -19.64 13.76 16.21
C TYR A 308 -18.44 14.17 15.37
N SER A 309 -18.43 13.66 14.15
CA SER A 309 -17.49 14.06 13.11
C SER A 309 -18.24 14.29 11.82
N TYR A 310 -17.76 15.23 11.01
CA TYR A 310 -18.23 15.38 9.65
C TYR A 310 -17.06 15.39 8.67
N ALA A 311 -17.27 14.82 7.50
CA ALA A 311 -16.30 14.75 6.42
C ALA A 311 -16.89 15.31 5.12
N VAL A 312 -16.09 16.05 4.36
CA VAL A 312 -16.39 16.45 2.99
C VAL A 312 -15.72 15.43 2.07
N VAL A 313 -16.52 14.76 1.25
CA VAL A 313 -16.06 13.74 0.32
C VAL A 313 -16.40 14.11 -1.11
N ALA A 314 -15.53 13.76 -2.05
CA ALA A 314 -15.75 13.94 -3.48
C ALA A 314 -15.49 12.63 -4.22
N ASN A 315 -16.32 12.36 -5.22
CA ASN A 315 -16.15 11.25 -6.14
C ASN A 315 -15.66 11.79 -7.47
N TYR A 316 -14.50 11.34 -7.92
CA TYR A 316 -13.97 11.70 -9.23
C TYR A 316 -12.92 10.69 -9.68
N ASP A 317 -12.55 10.78 -10.96
CA ASP A 317 -11.39 10.09 -11.52
C ASP A 317 -10.18 11.04 -11.47
N ALA A 318 -9.10 10.60 -10.84
CA ALA A 318 -7.86 11.38 -10.71
C ALA A 318 -7.05 11.46 -12.03
N LEU A 319 -7.58 10.88 -13.11
CA LEU A 319 -6.95 10.76 -14.43
C LEU A 319 -5.66 9.93 -14.40
N ASP A 320 -5.58 8.96 -13.49
CA ASP A 320 -4.42 8.09 -13.27
C ASP A 320 -4.62 6.68 -13.85
N GLY A 321 -5.71 6.46 -14.59
CA GLY A 321 -6.06 5.17 -15.18
C GLY A 321 -6.62 4.14 -14.20
N LYS A 322 -6.88 4.51 -12.94
CA LYS A 322 -7.49 3.63 -11.93
C LYS A 322 -9.00 3.78 -11.81
N GLY A 323 -9.59 4.75 -12.51
CA GLY A 323 -11.03 4.99 -12.54
C GLY A 323 -11.56 5.74 -11.32
N TYR A 324 -12.88 5.66 -11.11
CA TYR A 324 -13.61 6.43 -10.11
C TYR A 324 -13.32 5.98 -8.69
N THR A 325 -12.86 6.88 -7.82
CA THR A 325 -12.68 6.59 -6.39
C THR A 325 -13.24 7.69 -5.50
N THR A 326 -13.61 7.34 -4.26
CA THR A 326 -14.04 8.33 -3.25
C THR A 326 -12.83 8.92 -2.55
N HIS A 327 -12.72 10.24 -2.54
CA HIS A 327 -11.68 10.97 -1.84
C HIS A 327 -12.25 11.79 -0.69
N VAL A 328 -11.61 11.71 0.48
CA VAL A 328 -11.91 12.58 1.63
C VAL A 328 -11.11 13.88 1.46
N LEU A 329 -11.82 14.99 1.27
CA LEU A 329 -11.20 16.30 1.07
C LEU A 329 -10.91 17.01 2.40
N LEU A 330 -11.76 16.80 3.41
CA LEU A 330 -11.66 17.42 4.74
C LEU A 330 -12.42 16.59 5.77
N GLU A 331 -11.89 16.47 6.98
CA GLU A 331 -12.54 15.84 8.13
C GLU A 331 -12.40 16.71 9.39
N LYS A 332 -13.47 16.83 10.18
CA LYS A 332 -13.49 17.56 11.45
C LYS A 332 -14.33 16.84 12.51
N SER A 333 -13.88 16.91 13.76
CA SER A 333 -14.56 16.34 14.92
C SER A 333 -14.98 17.41 15.93
N PHE A 334 -16.13 17.24 16.57
CA PHE A 334 -16.70 18.20 17.52
C PHE A 334 -17.61 17.53 18.57
N TYR A 335 -17.86 18.24 19.67
CA TYR A 335 -18.88 17.90 20.66
C TYR A 335 -19.98 18.96 20.64
N THR A 336 -21.25 18.54 20.65
CA THR A 336 -22.38 19.45 20.86
C THR A 336 -22.34 20.06 22.26
N LYS A 337 -22.79 21.32 22.41
CA LYS A 337 -22.70 22.06 23.68
C LYS A 337 -23.70 21.56 24.75
N ASN A 338 -23.38 21.85 26.02
CA ASN A 338 -24.29 21.73 27.16
C ASN A 338 -24.57 23.13 27.76
N TYR A 339 -25.77 23.34 28.30
CA TYR A 339 -26.16 24.62 28.90
C TYR A 339 -25.57 24.88 30.29
N VAL A 340 -25.24 23.81 31.01
CA VAL A 340 -24.57 23.87 32.30
C VAL A 340 -23.44 22.85 32.31
N LEU A 341 -22.33 23.19 32.94
CA LEU A 341 -21.18 22.30 33.14
C LEU A 341 -20.79 22.29 34.61
N PHE A 342 -20.23 21.18 35.08
CA PHE A 342 -19.45 21.18 36.31
C PHE A 342 -18.11 21.89 36.05
N GLN A 343 -17.75 22.84 36.90
CA GLN A 343 -16.50 23.58 36.85
C GLN A 343 -15.77 23.48 38.20
N ASN A 344 -14.47 23.77 38.23
CA ASN A 344 -13.66 23.81 39.46
C ASN A 344 -13.78 22.51 40.30
N VAL A 345 -13.89 21.37 39.61
CA VAL A 345 -14.07 20.08 40.26
C VAL A 345 -12.80 19.70 41.02
N SER A 346 -12.93 19.43 42.32
CA SER A 346 -11.85 18.93 43.17
C SER A 346 -12.36 17.75 43.99
N VAL A 347 -11.62 16.64 43.98
CA VAL A 347 -12.02 15.39 44.62
C VAL A 347 -11.09 15.14 45.82
N SER A 348 -11.68 14.84 46.97
CA SER A 348 -10.97 14.52 48.21
C SER A 348 -11.16 13.05 48.59
N GLU A 349 -10.58 12.64 49.72
CA GLU A 349 -10.70 11.27 50.23
C GLU A 349 -12.12 10.87 50.68
N SER A 350 -12.98 11.86 50.92
CA SER A 350 -14.33 11.66 51.44
C SER A 350 -15.37 12.56 50.76
N GLY A 351 -15.05 13.14 49.60
CA GLY A 351 -15.95 14.08 48.97
C GLY A 351 -15.51 14.60 47.60
N VAL A 352 -16.36 15.45 47.03
CA VAL A 352 -16.09 16.24 45.83
C VAL A 352 -16.60 17.66 46.05
N SER A 353 -15.90 18.65 45.54
CA SER A 353 -16.39 20.02 45.39
C SER A 353 -16.41 20.40 43.93
N PHE A 354 -17.38 21.22 43.52
CA PHE A 354 -17.59 21.66 42.14
C PHE A 354 -18.45 22.92 42.13
N ASP A 355 -18.34 23.71 41.07
CA ASP A 355 -19.21 24.83 40.75
C ASP A 355 -20.06 24.51 39.51
N TYR A 356 -21.11 25.29 39.28
CA TYR A 356 -21.90 25.25 38.04
C TYR A 356 -21.53 26.43 37.14
N LEU A 357 -21.13 26.13 35.91
CA LEU A 357 -20.95 27.13 34.87
C LEU A 357 -22.15 27.09 33.92
N TRP A 358 -22.93 28.17 33.89
CA TRP A 358 -24.06 28.32 32.99
C TRP A 358 -23.67 29.11 31.73
N ASP A 359 -24.09 28.61 30.57
CA ASP A 359 -23.99 29.36 29.34
C ASP A 359 -25.10 30.44 29.28
N VAL A 360 -24.73 31.64 28.82
CA VAL A 360 -25.43 32.93 29.06
C VAL A 360 -26.86 33.01 28.47
N ALA A 361 -27.27 32.03 27.67
CA ALA A 361 -28.61 31.94 27.10
C ALA A 361 -29.68 31.41 28.08
N ALA A 362 -29.28 30.74 29.17
CA ALA A 362 -30.21 30.16 30.14
C ALA A 362 -30.65 31.17 31.21
N THR A 363 -31.43 32.18 30.84
CA THR A 363 -32.04 33.09 31.83
C THR A 363 -33.07 32.31 32.66
N ASN A 364 -32.75 32.10 33.95
CA ASN A 364 -33.56 31.44 35.00
C ASN A 364 -33.55 29.90 35.06
N ALA A 365 -32.61 29.21 34.41
CA ALA A 365 -32.45 27.77 34.64
C ALA A 365 -31.71 27.54 35.97
N THR A 366 -32.25 26.66 36.82
CA THR A 366 -31.63 26.23 38.07
C THR A 366 -31.52 24.71 38.07
N VAL A 367 -30.48 24.19 38.72
CA VAL A 367 -30.41 22.76 39.03
C VAL A 367 -31.58 22.46 39.95
N THR A 368 -32.42 21.50 39.55
CA THR A 368 -33.63 21.07 40.25
C THR A 368 -33.39 19.81 41.07
N SER A 369 -32.39 19.00 40.73
CA SER A 369 -32.06 17.79 41.48
C SER A 369 -30.57 17.50 41.40
N LEU A 370 -30.01 16.95 42.48
CA LEU A 370 -28.64 16.46 42.50
C LEU A 370 -28.66 15.05 43.12
N LYS A 371 -28.12 14.07 42.40
CA LYS A 371 -28.11 12.67 42.82
C LYS A 371 -26.72 12.10 42.64
N LEU A 372 -26.17 11.55 43.72
CA LEU A 372 -24.94 10.79 43.67
C LEU A 372 -25.26 9.31 43.54
N TYR A 373 -24.69 8.67 42.54
CA TYR A 373 -24.84 7.25 42.27
C TYR A 373 -23.53 6.52 42.59
N GLN A 374 -23.65 5.28 43.03
CA GLN A 374 -22.56 4.30 43.15
C GLN A 374 -23.06 2.98 42.60
N GLY A 375 -22.37 2.39 41.61
CA GLY A 375 -22.77 1.11 41.01
C GLY A 375 -24.20 1.10 40.45
N GLY A 376 -24.72 2.24 39.98
CA GLY A 376 -26.07 2.39 39.42
C GLY A 376 -27.18 2.69 40.45
N ALA A 377 -26.92 2.58 41.76
CA ALA A 377 -27.86 2.95 42.80
C ALA A 377 -27.63 4.38 43.31
N VAL A 378 -28.70 5.13 43.60
CA VAL A 378 -28.59 6.45 44.25
C VAL A 378 -28.15 6.24 45.70
N VAL A 379 -26.97 6.75 46.05
CA VAL A 379 -26.39 6.64 47.40
C VAL A 379 -26.54 7.92 48.22
N GLN A 380 -26.63 9.08 47.57
CA GLN A 380 -27.00 10.34 48.21
C GLN A 380 -27.86 11.19 47.28
N THR A 381 -28.71 12.04 47.86
CA THR A 381 -29.49 13.05 47.13
C THR A 381 -29.28 14.42 47.77
N PRO A 382 -28.13 15.07 47.52
CA PRO A 382 -27.84 16.37 48.09
C PRO A 382 -28.82 17.44 47.59
N GLU A 383 -28.91 18.57 48.30
CA GLU A 383 -29.71 19.70 47.83
C GLU A 383 -29.21 20.19 46.47
N ALA A 384 -30.11 20.61 45.59
CA ALA A 384 -29.78 20.98 44.22
C ALA A 384 -28.83 22.19 44.10
N THR A 385 -28.71 23.00 45.14
CA THR A 385 -27.78 24.14 45.24
C THR A 385 -26.40 23.75 45.79
N SER A 386 -26.18 22.48 46.13
CA SER A 386 -24.92 22.03 46.73
C SER A 386 -23.76 22.13 45.76
N THR A 387 -22.65 22.72 46.19
CA THR A 387 -21.37 22.78 45.47
C THR A 387 -20.30 21.86 46.06
N SER A 388 -20.68 21.03 47.05
CA SER A 388 -19.81 19.98 47.56
C SER A 388 -20.63 18.84 48.13
N ILE A 389 -20.06 17.64 48.08
CA ILE A 389 -20.62 16.43 48.65
C ILE A 389 -19.53 15.80 49.51
N THR A 390 -19.87 15.44 50.73
CA THR A 390 -18.94 14.91 51.74
C THR A 390 -19.49 13.62 52.34
N GLY A 391 -18.67 12.92 53.14
CA GLY A 391 -19.06 11.65 53.75
C GLY A 391 -19.11 10.49 52.75
N LEU A 392 -18.37 10.61 51.64
CA LEU A 392 -18.24 9.56 50.64
C LEU A 392 -17.22 8.51 51.12
N VAL A 393 -17.51 7.25 50.82
CA VAL A 393 -16.58 6.14 51.07
C VAL A 393 -15.37 6.32 50.16
N ASN A 394 -14.17 6.22 50.73
CA ASN A 394 -12.92 6.33 49.99
C ASN A 394 -12.81 5.27 48.88
N ASN A 395 -11.95 5.54 47.88
CA ASN A 395 -11.67 4.62 46.76
C ASN A 395 -12.88 4.12 45.99
N THR A 396 -13.95 4.89 46.00
CA THR A 396 -15.21 4.47 45.44
C THR A 396 -15.52 5.38 44.27
N GLU A 397 -15.84 4.77 43.13
CA GLU A 397 -16.35 5.48 41.98
C GLU A 397 -17.79 5.92 42.27
N TYR A 398 -18.01 7.22 42.09
CA TYR A 398 -19.32 7.82 42.13
C TYR A 398 -19.61 8.53 40.82
N ARG A 399 -20.89 8.54 40.47
CA ARG A 399 -21.42 9.33 39.38
C ARG A 399 -22.40 10.34 39.94
N LEU A 400 -22.04 11.60 39.89
CA LEU A 400 -22.88 12.71 40.30
C LEU A 400 -23.70 13.21 39.11
N VAL A 401 -25.02 13.21 39.25
CA VAL A 401 -25.95 13.66 38.22
C VAL A 401 -26.70 14.88 38.74
N ALA A 402 -26.52 16.01 38.07
CA ALA A 402 -27.28 17.22 38.31
C ALA A 402 -28.37 17.36 37.25
N THR A 403 -29.63 17.40 37.68
CA THR A 403 -30.80 17.63 36.84
C THR A 403 -31.17 19.11 36.87
N TYR A 404 -31.56 19.68 35.74
CA TYR A 404 -32.07 21.05 35.63
C TYR A 404 -33.22 21.13 34.64
N MET A 405 -34.05 22.16 34.76
CA MET A 405 -35.18 22.41 33.85
C MET A 405 -34.82 23.46 32.82
N GLN A 406 -35.10 23.18 31.55
CA GLN A 406 -34.91 24.15 30.47
C GLN A 406 -35.96 23.97 29.38
N GLY A 407 -36.66 25.06 29.02
CA GLY A 407 -37.70 25.01 28.00
C GLY A 407 -38.93 24.14 28.34
N GLY A 408 -39.07 23.72 29.61
CA GLY A 408 -40.13 22.81 30.04
C GLY A 408 -39.73 21.32 30.06
N GLU A 409 -38.52 20.99 29.63
CA GLU A 409 -37.98 19.62 29.65
C GLU A 409 -36.90 19.45 30.73
N GLU A 410 -36.85 18.24 31.28
CA GLU A 410 -35.85 17.83 32.27
C GLU A 410 -34.57 17.39 31.57
N GLN A 411 -33.43 17.97 31.96
CA GLN A 411 -32.12 17.70 31.40
C GLN A 411 -31.15 17.34 32.53
N SER A 412 -30.07 16.60 32.23
CA SER A 412 -29.07 16.25 33.23
C SER A 412 -27.65 16.36 32.70
N ILE A 413 -26.74 16.80 33.57
CA ILE A 413 -25.30 16.63 33.39
C ILE A 413 -24.75 15.64 34.40
N GLU A 414 -23.70 14.94 34.00
CA GLU A 414 -23.06 13.91 34.83
C GLU A 414 -21.57 14.23 35.04
N LEU A 415 -21.08 13.95 36.24
CA LEU A 415 -19.67 13.97 36.63
C LEU A 415 -19.36 12.62 37.29
N THR A 416 -18.51 11.83 36.64
CA THR A 416 -17.97 10.60 37.25
C THR A 416 -16.63 10.91 37.89
N PHE A 417 -16.46 10.51 39.14
CA PHE A 417 -15.21 10.69 39.89
C PHE A 417 -14.99 9.56 40.89
N VAL A 418 -13.72 9.32 41.24
CA VAL A 418 -13.35 8.33 42.27
C VAL A 418 -12.77 9.08 43.46
N THR A 419 -13.38 8.96 44.64
CA THR A 419 -12.81 9.54 45.87
C THR A 419 -11.42 8.97 46.13
N ALA A 420 -10.44 9.82 46.42
CA ALA A 420 -9.05 9.37 46.52
C ALA A 420 -8.86 8.37 47.69
N LYS A 421 -8.32 7.18 47.42
CA LYS A 421 -7.91 6.27 48.50
C LYS A 421 -6.61 6.79 49.11
N THR A 422 -6.65 7.11 50.41
CA THR A 422 -5.45 7.35 51.21
C THR A 422 -5.00 6.03 51.83
N TYR A 423 -3.69 5.83 51.85
CA TYR A 423 -3.04 4.63 52.32
C TYR A 423 -2.12 4.97 53.49
N ILE A 424 -2.08 4.08 54.47
CA ILE A 424 -1.15 4.18 55.58
C ILE A 424 0.23 3.80 55.06
N VAL A 425 1.10 4.79 54.90
CA VAL A 425 2.49 4.60 54.52
C VAL A 425 3.36 4.88 55.74
N LYS A 426 3.94 3.82 56.33
CA LYS A 426 4.90 3.97 57.43
C LYS A 426 6.31 4.02 56.87
N LEU A 427 7.02 5.12 57.11
CA LEU A 427 8.36 5.37 56.57
C LEU A 427 9.41 5.14 57.66
N TYR A 428 10.28 4.15 57.46
CA TYR A 428 11.36 3.80 58.39
C TYR A 428 12.71 4.18 57.80
N SER A 429 13.39 5.17 58.39
CA SER A 429 14.67 5.69 57.90
C SER A 429 15.91 5.22 58.67
N GLY A 430 15.76 4.33 59.67
CA GLY A 430 16.89 3.81 60.46
C GLY A 430 16.47 3.17 61.80
N THR A 431 17.34 3.25 62.81
CA THR A 431 17.12 2.67 64.17
C THR A 431 16.18 3.48 65.07
N GLN A 432 15.68 4.63 64.63
CA GLN A 432 14.57 5.34 65.30
C GLN A 432 13.24 5.07 64.58
N GLY A 433 12.17 4.96 65.38
CA GLY A 433 10.85 4.47 64.94
C GLY A 433 10.23 5.23 63.76
N GLY A 434 9.45 4.50 62.94
CA GLY A 434 8.91 4.98 61.67
C GLY A 434 7.86 6.09 61.79
N ASP A 435 7.93 7.05 60.87
CA ASP A 435 6.96 8.14 60.69
C ASP A 435 5.73 7.58 59.95
N THR A 436 4.55 7.66 60.54
CA THR A 436 3.30 7.16 59.93
C THR A 436 2.61 8.29 59.19
N ARG A 437 2.43 8.13 57.88
CA ARG A 437 1.74 9.11 57.03
C ARG A 437 0.52 8.50 56.36
N TYR A 438 -0.47 9.34 56.11
CA TYR A 438 -1.65 9.00 55.31
C TYR A 438 -1.50 9.71 53.96
N LEU A 439 -1.18 8.95 52.92
CA LEU A 439 -0.83 9.48 51.60
C LEU A 439 -1.75 8.90 50.51
N PRO A 440 -2.23 9.70 49.54
CA PRO A 440 -2.94 9.17 48.39
C PRO A 440 -1.98 8.41 47.47
N ALA A 441 -2.51 7.44 46.70
CA ALA A 441 -1.70 6.76 45.68
C ALA A 441 -1.11 7.78 44.69
N GLY A 442 0.19 7.65 44.40
CA GLY A 442 0.94 8.56 43.54
C GLY A 442 1.56 9.78 44.24
N ALA A 443 1.33 10.00 45.54
CA ALA A 443 1.98 11.08 46.27
C ALA A 443 3.51 10.90 46.37
N THR A 444 4.27 11.98 46.21
CA THR A 444 5.74 11.94 46.30
C THR A 444 6.22 11.55 47.69
N LEU A 445 7.15 10.60 47.77
CA LEU A 445 7.77 10.17 49.04
C LEU A 445 8.96 11.07 49.39
N PRO A 446 9.20 11.37 50.69
CA PRO A 446 10.28 12.26 51.12
C PRO A 446 11.66 11.61 50.92
N THR A 447 12.69 12.42 50.68
CA THR A 447 14.10 11.97 50.72
C THR A 447 14.65 12.03 52.14
N VAL A 448 15.64 11.18 52.44
CA VAL A 448 16.27 11.13 53.78
C VAL A 448 17.78 11.09 53.65
N GLU A 449 18.48 11.82 54.53
CA GLU A 449 19.94 11.91 54.53
C GLU A 449 20.56 11.02 55.61
N ARG A 450 21.65 10.31 55.27
CA ARG A 450 22.46 9.51 56.21
C ARG A 450 23.93 9.62 55.83
N ALA A 451 24.79 10.02 56.78
CA ALA A 451 26.22 10.21 56.51
C ALA A 451 26.90 8.92 56.00
N GLY A 452 27.73 9.05 54.94
CA GLY A 452 28.47 7.93 54.32
C GLY A 452 27.63 6.95 53.50
N HIS A 453 26.37 7.29 53.20
CA HIS A 453 25.45 6.42 52.47
C HIS A 453 24.63 7.24 51.47
N THR A 454 24.38 6.69 50.29
CA THR A 454 23.49 7.32 49.31
C THR A 454 22.08 6.77 49.48
N PHE A 455 21.11 7.64 49.76
CA PHE A 455 19.70 7.27 49.75
C PHE A 455 19.26 6.96 48.32
N THR A 456 18.72 5.77 48.09
CA THR A 456 18.40 5.26 46.74
C THR A 456 16.93 5.00 46.51
N GLY A 457 16.10 5.17 47.54
CA GLY A 457 14.66 5.06 47.42
C GLY A 457 14.05 4.33 48.61
N TRP A 458 12.76 4.04 48.48
CA TRP A 458 11.96 3.34 49.48
C TRP A 458 11.63 1.95 48.97
N VAL A 459 11.71 0.92 49.83
CA VAL A 459 11.26 -0.44 49.50
C VAL A 459 10.30 -0.98 50.54
N ASP A 460 9.43 -1.91 50.15
CA ASP A 460 8.62 -2.68 51.11
C ASP A 460 9.41 -3.85 51.73
N ALA A 461 8.76 -4.62 52.61
CA ALA A 461 9.36 -5.76 53.29
C ALA A 461 9.79 -6.88 52.31
N GLU A 462 9.18 -6.92 51.13
CA GLU A 462 9.46 -7.86 50.06
C GLU A 462 10.53 -7.34 49.07
N GLY A 463 11.02 -6.10 49.25
CA GLY A 463 12.10 -5.52 48.46
C GLY A 463 11.66 -4.78 47.18
N ASN A 464 10.36 -4.55 46.99
CA ASN A 464 9.85 -3.80 45.84
C ASN A 464 10.08 -2.30 46.02
N SER A 465 10.59 -1.62 45.00
CA SER A 465 10.91 -0.18 45.06
C SER A 465 9.71 0.72 44.79
N TYR A 466 9.63 1.83 45.53
CA TYR A 466 8.57 2.83 45.42
C TYR A 466 9.15 4.24 45.27
N SER A 467 8.82 4.90 44.16
CA SER A 467 9.12 6.32 43.92
C SER A 467 7.97 7.25 44.35
N ALA A 468 6.77 6.69 44.55
CA ALA A 468 5.57 7.36 45.02
C ALA A 468 4.74 6.43 45.91
N ALA A 469 3.85 7.00 46.73
CA ALA A 469 2.98 6.24 47.62
C ALA A 469 2.11 5.24 46.83
N PRO A 470 2.12 3.94 47.14
CA PRO A 470 1.38 2.96 46.38
C PRO A 470 -0.10 2.91 46.75
N ALA A 471 -0.88 2.26 45.89
CA ALA A 471 -2.29 1.99 46.12
C ALA A 471 -2.56 0.86 47.16
N LYS A 472 -1.78 0.81 48.25
CA LYS A 472 -1.96 -0.13 49.39
C LYS A 472 -1.34 0.42 50.68
N ASP A 473 -1.90 0.04 51.83
CA ASP A 473 -1.26 0.28 53.12
C ASP A 473 0.06 -0.48 53.16
N ILE A 474 1.13 0.22 53.51
CA ILE A 474 2.46 -0.34 53.37
C ILE A 474 3.44 0.23 54.39
N VAL A 475 4.40 -0.60 54.76
CA VAL A 475 5.59 -0.16 55.48
C VAL A 475 6.72 -0.08 54.46
N LEU A 476 7.32 1.10 54.36
CA LEU A 476 8.47 1.33 53.51
C LEU A 476 9.71 1.60 54.35
N HIS A 477 10.80 0.94 53.97
CA HIS A 477 12.12 1.10 54.55
C HIS A 477 13.01 1.88 53.58
N ALA A 478 13.71 2.89 54.10
CA ALA A 478 14.67 3.65 53.33
C ALA A 478 15.83 2.74 52.94
N VAL A 479 16.11 2.66 51.63
CA VAL A 479 17.26 1.93 51.11
C VAL A 479 18.41 2.90 50.97
N PHE A 480 19.49 2.55 51.63
CA PHE A 480 20.77 3.21 51.55
C PHE A 480 21.74 2.27 50.87
N LEU A 481 22.43 2.72 49.82
CA LEU A 481 23.58 1.98 49.30
C LEU A 481 24.74 2.16 50.29
N GLU A 482 25.29 1.03 50.75
CA GLU A 482 26.54 0.99 51.50
C GLU A 482 27.74 1.01 50.53
N GLU A 483 28.81 1.69 50.93
CA GLU A 483 30.12 1.77 50.23
C GLU A 483 30.83 0.39 50.04
N THR A 484 30.18 -0.75 50.33
CA THR A 484 30.80 -2.09 50.36
C THR A 484 31.07 -2.71 48.98
N SER A 485 30.33 -2.33 47.92
CA SER A 485 30.64 -2.76 46.54
C SER A 485 31.87 -2.06 45.98
N VAL A 486 32.07 -0.77 46.30
CA VAL A 486 33.22 0.01 45.80
C VAL A 486 34.53 -0.59 46.31
N ALA A 487 34.56 -1.01 47.58
CA ALA A 487 35.73 -1.66 48.18
C ALA A 487 36.13 -2.98 47.49
N LYS A 488 35.21 -3.63 46.77
CA LYS A 488 35.44 -4.89 46.03
C LYS A 488 35.92 -4.65 44.60
N LEU A 489 35.91 -3.42 44.10
CA LEU A 489 36.21 -3.09 42.70
C LEU A 489 37.59 -2.44 42.55
N THR A 490 38.19 -2.64 41.37
CA THR A 490 39.23 -1.76 40.84
C THR A 490 38.59 -0.86 39.79
N TYR A 491 38.98 0.41 39.77
CA TYR A 491 38.38 1.43 38.90
C TYR A 491 39.37 2.55 38.60
N THR A 492 39.10 3.30 37.54
CA THR A 492 39.80 4.54 37.18
C THR A 492 38.79 5.68 37.15
N VAL A 493 39.15 6.80 37.80
CA VAL A 493 38.33 8.01 37.85
C VAL A 493 38.80 8.97 36.76
N GLU A 494 37.92 9.27 35.80
CA GLU A 494 38.15 10.20 34.70
C GLU A 494 37.58 11.59 35.05
N ALA A 495 37.64 12.55 34.12
CA ALA A 495 37.17 13.92 34.39
C ALA A 495 35.69 13.95 34.84
N GLU A 496 34.82 13.24 34.13
CA GLU A 496 33.36 13.28 34.31
C GLU A 496 32.72 11.91 34.60
N SER A 497 33.51 10.85 34.68
CA SER A 497 33.02 9.46 34.75
C SER A 497 33.96 8.54 35.52
N VAL A 498 33.51 7.32 35.75
CA VAL A 498 34.31 6.22 36.28
C VAL A 498 34.22 5.01 35.35
N THR A 499 35.39 4.41 35.11
CA THR A 499 35.54 3.13 34.42
C THR A 499 35.88 2.05 35.45
N VAL A 500 35.05 1.01 35.56
CA VAL A 500 35.34 -0.16 36.41
C VAL A 500 36.30 -1.07 35.67
N THR A 501 37.49 -1.29 36.21
CA THR A 501 38.58 -2.07 35.60
C THR A 501 38.72 -3.46 36.18
N GLY A 502 37.96 -3.79 37.24
CA GLY A 502 37.77 -5.18 37.65
C GLY A 502 37.39 -5.43 39.10
N LEU A 503 37.62 -6.67 39.56
CA LEU A 503 37.30 -7.16 40.90
C LEU A 503 38.55 -7.41 41.74
N ARG A 504 38.58 -6.84 42.96
CA ARG A 504 39.58 -7.15 44.00
C ARG A 504 39.29 -8.48 44.70
N ASP A 505 38.02 -8.76 44.97
CA ASP A 505 37.59 -10.01 45.62
C ASP A 505 37.24 -11.06 44.55
N THR A 506 38.15 -12.00 44.32
CA THR A 506 37.98 -13.06 43.31
C THR A 506 37.05 -14.19 43.75
N SER A 507 36.65 -14.20 45.02
CA SER A 507 35.69 -15.18 45.58
C SER A 507 34.24 -14.70 45.53
N LEU A 508 34.02 -13.45 45.11
CA LEU A 508 32.71 -12.82 45.08
C LEU A 508 31.75 -13.56 44.13
N THR A 509 30.60 -13.95 44.66
CA THR A 509 29.58 -14.67 43.89
C THR A 509 28.51 -13.76 43.29
N ALA A 510 28.24 -12.61 43.93
CA ALA A 510 27.26 -11.64 43.48
C ALA A 510 27.79 -10.20 43.63
N LEU A 511 27.54 -9.36 42.62
CA LEU A 511 27.96 -7.97 42.58
C LEU A 511 26.81 -7.05 42.17
N VAL A 512 26.57 -6.00 42.96
CA VAL A 512 25.78 -4.85 42.51
C VAL A 512 26.75 -3.74 42.10
N LEU A 513 26.79 -3.42 40.80
CA LEU A 513 27.59 -2.34 40.26
C LEU A 513 27.00 -0.99 40.72
N PRO A 514 27.77 -0.16 41.46
CA PRO A 514 27.27 1.11 41.95
C PRO A 514 27.06 2.11 40.80
N ALA A 515 26.05 2.98 40.93
CA ALA A 515 25.83 4.04 39.94
C ALA A 515 26.91 5.12 39.99
N TYR A 516 27.52 5.34 41.16
CA TYR A 516 28.54 6.36 41.39
C TYR A 516 29.72 5.81 42.19
N ILE A 517 30.92 6.26 41.85
CA ILE A 517 32.14 6.04 42.63
C ILE A 517 32.83 7.40 42.76
N GLU A 518 33.19 7.78 43.99
CA GLU A 518 33.81 9.09 44.29
C GLU A 518 33.01 10.29 43.76
N GLY A 519 31.68 10.19 43.81
CA GLY A 519 30.75 11.25 43.34
C GLY A 519 30.61 11.35 41.82
N LYS A 520 31.24 10.46 41.04
CA LYS A 520 31.17 10.44 39.57
C LYS A 520 30.43 9.21 39.05
N PRO A 521 29.64 9.33 37.97
CA PRO A 521 28.84 8.22 37.45
C PRO A 521 29.73 7.13 36.87
N VAL A 522 29.39 5.86 37.14
CA VAL A 522 30.01 4.70 36.49
C VAL A 522 29.40 4.56 35.10
N LYS A 523 30.17 4.93 34.08
CA LYS A 523 29.74 4.91 32.67
C LYS A 523 30.28 3.73 31.88
N LYS A 524 31.36 3.10 32.34
CA LYS A 524 32.04 2.03 31.59
C LYS A 524 32.42 0.86 32.48
N ILE A 525 32.16 -0.35 31.99
CA ILE A 525 32.90 -1.54 32.39
C ILE A 525 34.04 -1.69 31.40
N GLY A 526 35.28 -1.62 31.90
CA GLY A 526 36.48 -1.70 31.09
C GLY A 526 36.71 -3.08 30.49
N ASP A 527 37.61 -3.13 29.52
CA ASP A 527 37.98 -4.37 28.83
C ASP A 527 38.51 -5.39 29.84
N GLY A 528 37.99 -6.61 29.77
CA GLY A 528 38.37 -7.71 30.65
C GLY A 528 38.11 -7.49 32.15
N ALA A 529 37.31 -6.50 32.56
CA ALA A 529 37.14 -6.13 33.96
C ALA A 529 36.78 -7.32 34.88
N PHE A 530 35.89 -8.20 34.42
CA PHE A 530 35.45 -9.39 35.15
C PHE A 530 35.94 -10.69 34.50
N MET A 531 36.95 -10.62 33.62
CA MET A 531 37.49 -11.77 32.91
C MET A 531 37.92 -12.90 33.88
N ASN A 532 37.54 -14.14 33.57
CA ASN A 532 37.85 -15.35 34.34
C ASN A 532 37.34 -15.31 35.80
N ARG A 533 36.26 -14.58 36.09
CA ARG A 533 35.61 -14.58 37.42
C ARG A 533 34.51 -15.63 37.45
N THR A 534 34.91 -16.90 37.43
CA THR A 534 33.99 -18.05 37.37
C THR A 534 33.08 -18.17 38.60
N ALA A 535 33.49 -17.65 39.76
CA ALA A 535 32.66 -17.60 40.95
C ALA A 535 31.52 -16.57 40.86
N LEU A 536 31.69 -15.51 40.06
CA LEU A 536 30.71 -14.45 39.87
C LEU A 536 29.56 -14.98 39.01
N THR A 537 28.40 -15.18 39.64
CA THR A 537 27.21 -15.81 39.05
C THR A 537 26.03 -14.83 38.91
N ASP A 538 26.03 -13.74 39.68
CA ASP A 538 25.01 -12.70 39.63
C ASP A 538 25.68 -11.32 39.55
N ILE A 539 25.31 -10.55 38.53
CA ILE A 539 25.64 -9.13 38.46
C ILE A 539 24.37 -8.31 38.24
N ARG A 540 24.26 -7.24 39.02
CA ARG A 540 23.15 -6.30 38.96
C ARG A 540 23.68 -4.88 38.85
N PHE A 541 22.87 -4.01 38.28
CA PHE A 541 23.17 -2.59 38.18
C PHE A 541 22.28 -1.82 39.14
N ALA A 542 22.83 -0.77 39.76
CA ALA A 542 22.02 0.16 40.54
C ALA A 542 20.89 0.73 39.66
N ALA A 543 19.70 0.96 40.25
CA ALA A 543 18.53 1.45 39.50
C ALA A 543 18.77 2.80 38.80
N THR A 544 19.69 3.61 39.32
CA THR A 544 20.12 4.89 38.73
C THR A 544 21.40 4.75 37.90
N SER A 545 21.70 3.55 37.38
CA SER A 545 22.89 3.32 36.56
C SER A 545 22.87 4.24 35.34
N SER A 546 24.05 4.79 35.02
CA SER A 546 24.32 5.53 33.79
C SER A 546 25.37 4.79 32.96
N LEU A 547 25.36 3.46 33.03
CA LEU A 547 26.30 2.62 32.30
C LEU A 547 26.02 2.74 30.81
N GLU A 548 27.02 3.14 30.04
CA GLU A 548 26.96 3.33 28.59
C GLU A 548 27.71 2.21 27.86
N ILE A 549 28.84 1.74 28.40
CA ILE A 549 29.77 0.86 27.68
C ILE A 549 30.08 -0.43 28.46
N VAL A 550 29.94 -1.58 27.79
CA VAL A 550 30.50 -2.86 28.24
C VAL A 550 31.67 -3.24 27.32
N GLY A 551 32.88 -3.16 27.86
CA GLY A 551 34.13 -3.32 27.11
C GLY A 551 34.42 -4.73 26.61
N LEU A 552 35.49 -4.84 25.81
CA LEU A 552 35.92 -6.07 25.16
C LEU A 552 36.19 -7.16 26.20
N TYR A 553 35.63 -8.36 26.04
CA TYR A 553 35.78 -9.47 26.98
C TYR A 553 35.42 -9.16 28.45
N ALA A 554 34.61 -8.13 28.71
CA ALA A 554 34.31 -7.65 30.08
C ALA A 554 33.86 -8.76 31.04
N PHE A 555 33.06 -9.71 30.57
CA PHE A 555 32.54 -10.85 31.34
C PHE A 555 33.03 -12.21 30.81
N TYR A 556 34.11 -12.25 30.04
CA TYR A 556 34.63 -13.49 29.47
C TYR A 556 34.89 -14.53 30.56
N LYS A 557 34.35 -15.74 30.36
CA LYS A 557 34.51 -16.89 31.27
C LYS A 557 34.06 -16.60 32.72
N THR A 558 32.97 -15.88 32.88
CA THR A 558 32.28 -15.69 34.17
C THR A 558 31.19 -16.73 34.38
N GLY A 559 30.77 -16.94 35.63
CA GLY A 559 29.68 -17.85 35.98
C GLY A 559 28.28 -17.26 35.81
N ILE A 560 28.15 -16.09 35.16
CA ILE A 560 26.89 -15.34 35.10
C ILE A 560 25.84 -16.14 34.32
N GLU A 561 24.71 -16.42 34.96
CA GLU A 561 23.60 -17.17 34.35
C GLU A 561 22.53 -16.26 33.73
N THR A 562 22.34 -15.08 34.30
CA THR A 562 21.40 -14.06 33.80
C THR A 562 21.97 -12.67 34.03
N ILE A 563 21.71 -11.75 33.10
CA ILE A 563 22.06 -10.34 33.26
C ILE A 563 20.97 -9.46 32.66
N THR A 564 20.56 -8.43 33.41
CA THR A 564 19.68 -7.37 32.90
C THR A 564 20.51 -6.12 32.66
N LEU A 565 20.75 -5.80 31.39
CA LEU A 565 21.49 -4.60 31.03
C LEU A 565 20.59 -3.35 31.21
N PRO A 566 21.11 -2.24 31.76
CA PRO A 566 20.38 -0.97 31.79
C PRO A 566 20.07 -0.47 30.37
N GLU A 567 18.93 0.19 30.18
CA GLU A 567 18.59 0.84 28.90
C GLU A 567 19.59 1.95 28.51
N THR A 568 20.41 2.44 29.43
CA THR A 568 21.45 3.43 29.14
C THR A 568 22.64 2.86 28.36
N VAL A 569 22.76 1.52 28.24
CA VAL A 569 23.86 0.90 27.52
C VAL A 569 23.72 1.17 26.03
N THR A 570 24.79 1.70 25.43
CA THR A 570 24.86 2.06 24.03
C THR A 570 25.86 1.22 23.25
N GLU A 571 26.88 0.66 23.93
CA GLU A 571 27.93 -0.12 23.30
C GLU A 571 28.21 -1.44 24.03
N LEU A 572 28.16 -2.54 23.28
CA LEU A 572 28.58 -3.88 23.71
C LEU A 572 29.72 -4.36 22.81
N TRP A 573 30.91 -4.49 23.38
CA TRP A 573 32.12 -4.83 22.61
C TRP A 573 32.33 -6.35 22.48
N GLY A 574 33.21 -6.73 21.55
CA GLY A 574 33.43 -8.12 21.15
C GLY A 574 33.78 -9.06 22.31
N GLY A 575 33.23 -10.27 22.26
CA GLY A 575 33.46 -11.30 23.27
C GLY A 575 33.03 -10.94 24.70
N ALA A 576 32.27 -9.85 24.90
CA ALA A 576 31.91 -9.36 26.23
C ALA A 576 31.31 -10.45 27.13
N PHE A 577 30.54 -11.38 26.58
CA PHE A 577 29.90 -12.50 27.31
C PHE A 577 30.38 -13.88 26.82
N CYS A 578 31.52 -13.96 26.15
CA CYS A 578 32.06 -15.23 25.65
C CYS A 578 32.41 -16.18 26.81
N GLU A 579 32.15 -17.49 26.64
CA GLU A 579 32.33 -18.54 27.66
C GLU A 579 31.55 -18.30 28.98
N THR A 580 30.42 -17.58 28.95
CA THR A 580 29.56 -17.39 30.13
C THR A 580 28.52 -18.50 30.28
N ALA A 581 27.94 -18.61 31.48
CA ALA A 581 26.85 -19.56 31.76
C ALA A 581 25.46 -19.01 31.41
N LEU A 582 25.39 -17.92 30.62
CA LEU A 582 24.14 -17.21 30.31
C LEU A 582 23.11 -18.15 29.69
N ARG A 583 21.86 -18.05 30.17
CA ARG A 583 20.70 -18.76 29.62
C ARG A 583 19.91 -17.89 28.64
N GLU A 584 19.68 -16.66 29.03
CA GLU A 584 18.99 -15.66 28.22
C GLU A 584 19.65 -14.29 28.37
N ILE A 585 19.52 -13.48 27.32
CA ILE A 585 19.92 -12.08 27.36
C ILE A 585 19.01 -11.24 26.48
N VAL A 586 18.69 -10.04 26.99
CA VAL A 586 17.98 -8.99 26.25
C VAL A 586 18.97 -7.86 26.00
N ILE A 587 19.18 -7.54 24.73
CA ILE A 587 19.99 -6.40 24.34
C ILE A 587 19.09 -5.16 24.25
N PRO A 588 19.37 -4.10 25.04
CA PRO A 588 18.54 -2.90 25.12
C PRO A 588 18.39 -2.13 23.81
N ALA A 589 17.39 -1.24 23.74
CA ALA A 589 17.03 -0.55 22.50
C ALA A 589 18.05 0.50 22.05
N ASN A 590 18.83 1.05 22.99
CA ASN A 590 19.80 2.11 22.74
C ASN A 590 21.18 1.61 22.30
N VAL A 591 21.38 0.29 22.20
CA VAL A 591 22.65 -0.27 21.74
C VAL A 591 22.79 -0.05 20.24
N TYR A 592 23.81 0.70 19.83
CA TYR A 592 24.14 0.92 18.42
C TYR A 592 25.41 0.18 17.98
N HIS A 593 26.26 -0.19 18.95
CA HIS A 593 27.49 -0.93 18.70
C HIS A 593 27.41 -2.35 19.26
N PHE A 594 27.56 -3.32 18.37
CA PHE A 594 27.54 -4.75 18.67
C PHE A 594 28.83 -5.41 18.21
N GLY A 595 29.62 -5.85 19.17
CA GLY A 595 30.86 -6.56 18.92
C GLY A 595 30.66 -8.00 18.50
N SER A 596 31.59 -8.49 17.69
CA SER A 596 31.63 -9.88 17.24
C SER A 596 31.83 -10.86 18.39
N GLU A 597 31.41 -12.11 18.18
CA GLU A 597 31.67 -13.23 19.11
C GLU A 597 31.18 -13.01 20.56
N MET A 598 30.24 -12.07 20.74
CA MET A 598 29.78 -11.65 22.07
C MET A 598 29.29 -12.84 22.92
N PHE A 599 28.72 -13.87 22.29
CA PHE A 599 28.18 -15.06 22.94
C PHE A 599 28.86 -16.36 22.49
N SER A 600 30.10 -16.29 21.99
CA SER A 600 30.86 -17.48 21.66
C SER A 600 30.97 -18.41 22.88
N TRP A 601 30.85 -19.73 22.63
CA TRP A 601 31.04 -20.76 23.66
C TRP A 601 30.18 -20.60 24.91
N CYS A 602 28.96 -20.08 24.80
CA CYS A 602 28.01 -20.00 25.92
C CYS A 602 27.16 -21.28 25.97
N PRO A 603 27.53 -22.30 26.78
CA PRO A 603 26.96 -23.65 26.66
C PRO A 603 25.49 -23.74 27.09
N ASN A 604 24.97 -22.75 27.83
CA ASN A 604 23.60 -22.76 28.34
C ASN A 604 22.70 -21.75 27.62
N LEU A 605 23.20 -21.03 26.61
CA LEU A 605 22.43 -19.96 25.98
C LEU A 605 21.31 -20.57 25.15
N GLU A 606 20.08 -20.27 25.54
CA GLU A 606 18.85 -20.75 24.92
C GLU A 606 18.14 -19.63 24.14
N LYS A 607 18.28 -18.37 24.58
CA LYS A 607 17.50 -17.25 24.04
C LYS A 607 18.27 -15.94 23.99
N VAL A 608 18.18 -15.26 22.85
CA VAL A 608 18.71 -13.90 22.65
C VAL A 608 17.61 -13.01 22.10
N THR A 609 17.33 -11.90 22.78
CA THR A 609 16.41 -10.87 22.29
C THR A 609 17.18 -9.59 21.96
N ILE A 610 16.99 -9.05 20.77
CA ILE A 610 17.65 -7.82 20.31
C ILE A 610 16.59 -6.74 20.12
N ASN A 611 16.60 -5.72 20.99
CA ASN A 611 15.71 -4.56 20.87
C ASN A 611 16.39 -3.35 20.21
N ALA A 612 17.67 -3.44 19.89
CA ALA A 612 18.46 -2.38 19.27
C ALA A 612 17.85 -1.92 17.94
N VAL A 613 17.53 -0.63 17.84
CA VAL A 613 16.78 -0.07 16.69
C VAL A 613 17.69 0.19 15.48
N ASP A 614 18.90 0.68 15.74
CA ASP A 614 19.88 1.08 14.72
C ASP A 614 21.27 0.58 15.15
N PHE A 615 21.60 -0.65 14.75
CA PHE A 615 22.86 -1.28 15.10
C PHE A 615 23.73 -1.52 13.88
N ASP A 616 24.95 -0.99 13.94
CA ASP A 616 26.01 -1.26 12.98
C ASP A 616 26.91 -2.37 13.55
N CYS A 617 27.14 -3.39 12.74
CA CYS A 617 27.99 -4.51 13.08
C CYS A 617 29.31 -4.37 12.34
N ARG A 618 30.30 -3.75 12.98
CA ARG A 618 31.59 -3.52 12.35
C ARG A 618 32.47 -4.75 12.46
N TYR A 619 32.81 -5.31 11.30
CA TYR A 619 33.88 -6.28 11.15
C TYR A 619 35.23 -5.59 11.47
N GLY A 620 35.90 -5.99 12.56
CA GLY A 620 37.25 -5.48 12.88
C GLY A 620 37.59 -5.29 14.36
N ASP A 621 36.64 -5.40 15.29
CA ASP A 621 36.92 -5.21 16.73
C ASP A 621 37.45 -6.49 17.44
N VAL A 622 37.89 -7.48 16.66
CA VAL A 622 38.63 -8.65 17.16
C VAL A 622 40.10 -8.30 17.26
N LEU A 623 40.66 -8.28 18.48
CA LEU A 623 42.11 -8.29 18.66
C LEU A 623 42.67 -9.61 18.09
N ASP A 624 43.42 -9.49 17.00
CA ASP A 624 44.23 -10.53 16.37
C ASP A 624 44.96 -11.38 17.44
N GLY A 625 44.52 -12.62 17.64
CA GLY A 625 45.15 -13.52 18.61
C GLY A 625 44.56 -14.93 18.70
N TYR A 626 43.28 -15.12 18.37
CA TYR A 626 42.59 -16.41 18.53
C TYR A 626 41.98 -17.01 17.24
N GLY A 627 42.43 -16.57 16.06
CA GLY A 627 42.24 -17.34 14.81
C GLY A 627 40.83 -17.38 14.23
N ALA A 628 39.97 -16.41 14.52
CA ALA A 628 38.69 -16.27 13.86
C ALA A 628 38.90 -15.83 12.41
N SER A 629 38.64 -16.76 11.48
CA SER A 629 38.72 -16.56 10.04
C SER A 629 37.34 -16.52 9.38
N SER A 630 36.27 -16.36 10.17
CA SER A 630 34.89 -16.35 9.70
C SER A 630 34.28 -14.94 9.72
N MET A 631 33.57 -14.62 8.63
CA MET A 631 32.89 -13.36 8.33
C MET A 631 31.61 -13.14 9.18
N GLN A 632 31.61 -13.53 10.46
CA GLN A 632 30.38 -13.59 11.26
C GLN A 632 30.25 -12.39 12.19
N VAL A 633 29.19 -11.62 11.98
CA VAL A 633 28.82 -10.48 12.82
C VAL A 633 28.34 -10.93 14.20
N PHE A 634 27.44 -11.92 14.23
CA PHE A 634 26.89 -12.55 15.43
C PHE A 634 27.19 -14.04 15.40
N TYR A 635 28.27 -14.42 16.10
CA TYR A 635 28.59 -15.81 16.33
C TYR A 635 28.17 -16.22 17.74
N CYS A 636 27.41 -17.31 17.82
CA CYS A 636 27.10 -17.97 19.08
C CYS A 636 27.29 -19.48 18.90
N ALA A 637 28.15 -20.06 19.71
CA ALA A 637 28.25 -21.51 19.85
C ALA A 637 27.42 -21.88 21.10
N GLY A 638 26.12 -22.05 20.92
CA GLY A 638 25.19 -22.45 21.97
C GLY A 638 25.30 -23.93 22.34
N GLY A 639 24.66 -24.32 23.45
CA GLY A 639 24.56 -25.70 23.90
C GLY A 639 23.76 -26.63 22.98
N GLU A 640 23.66 -27.91 23.35
CA GLU A 640 22.97 -28.94 22.56
C GLU A 640 21.50 -28.60 22.23
N ALA A 641 20.83 -27.75 23.02
CA ALA A 641 19.44 -27.35 22.81
C ALA A 641 19.24 -26.38 21.63
N GLY A 642 20.30 -25.66 21.22
CA GLY A 642 20.24 -24.60 20.22
C GLY A 642 19.51 -23.33 20.68
N ILE A 643 19.59 -22.27 19.87
CA ILE A 643 19.25 -20.90 20.29
C ILE A 643 18.00 -20.37 19.56
N GLU A 644 17.12 -19.71 20.31
CA GLU A 644 16.07 -18.83 19.79
C GLU A 644 16.56 -17.38 19.73
N LEU A 645 16.55 -16.80 18.53
CA LEU A 645 16.83 -15.38 18.30
C LEU A 645 15.52 -14.62 18.03
N ILE A 646 15.29 -13.54 18.78
CA ILE A 646 14.11 -12.68 18.64
C ILE A 646 14.56 -11.25 18.39
N PHE A 647 14.14 -10.65 17.28
CA PHE A 647 14.24 -9.21 17.09
C PHE A 647 12.98 -8.54 17.64
N GLY A 648 13.15 -7.48 18.44
CA GLY A 648 12.05 -6.70 19.00
C GLY A 648 11.41 -5.79 17.95
N GLU A 649 10.17 -5.32 18.21
CA GLU A 649 9.39 -4.47 17.28
C GLU A 649 10.01 -3.08 17.00
N GLY A 650 11.11 -2.73 17.66
CA GLY A 650 11.91 -1.56 17.32
C GLY A 650 12.88 -1.78 16.16
N VAL A 651 13.21 -3.04 15.82
CA VAL A 651 14.22 -3.38 14.81
C VAL A 651 13.65 -3.17 13.41
N THR A 652 14.25 -2.27 12.62
CA THR A 652 13.78 -1.98 11.26
C THR A 652 14.64 -2.61 10.16
N ALA A 653 15.90 -2.95 10.46
CA ALA A 653 16.84 -3.52 9.51
C ALA A 653 17.72 -4.59 10.18
N ILE A 654 17.99 -5.68 9.47
CA ILE A 654 18.94 -6.72 9.89
C ILE A 654 20.19 -6.60 8.99
N PRO A 655 21.40 -6.43 9.55
CA PRO A 655 22.63 -6.28 8.76
C PRO A 655 22.98 -7.48 7.88
N GLU A 656 23.85 -7.25 6.90
CA GLU A 656 24.52 -8.30 6.12
C GLU A 656 25.37 -9.20 7.04
N ASP A 657 25.51 -10.48 6.69
CA ASP A 657 26.30 -11.49 7.41
C ASP A 657 25.92 -11.71 8.89
N PHE A 658 24.78 -11.17 9.35
CA PHE A 658 24.43 -11.07 10.77
C PHE A 658 24.64 -12.38 11.54
N CYS A 659 23.98 -13.47 11.16
CA CYS A 659 24.05 -14.80 11.75
C CYS A 659 24.56 -15.85 10.75
N ARG A 660 25.40 -15.47 9.78
CA ARG A 660 25.97 -16.40 8.80
C ARG A 660 26.64 -17.59 9.49
N SER A 661 26.44 -18.79 8.97
CA SER A 661 27.05 -20.06 9.41
C SER A 661 26.93 -20.31 10.92
N ASN A 662 25.84 -19.82 11.53
CA ASN A 662 25.55 -20.05 12.93
C ASN A 662 24.81 -21.39 13.10
N ASP A 663 25.56 -22.46 13.31
CA ASP A 663 25.05 -23.83 13.47
C ASP A 663 24.29 -24.07 14.79
N ALA A 664 24.40 -23.17 15.76
CA ALA A 664 23.71 -23.27 17.04
C ALA A 664 22.31 -22.65 17.00
N LEU A 665 22.06 -21.70 16.09
CA LEU A 665 20.75 -21.07 15.93
C LEU A 665 19.73 -22.10 15.46
N ARG A 666 18.56 -22.18 16.12
CA ARG A 666 17.47 -23.12 15.76
C ARG A 666 16.20 -22.42 15.36
N LYS A 667 15.94 -21.24 15.94
CA LYS A 667 14.73 -20.48 15.70
C LYS A 667 15.05 -19.01 15.56
N VAL A 668 14.42 -18.36 14.59
CA VAL A 668 14.45 -16.90 14.45
C VAL A 668 13.04 -16.35 14.39
N THR A 669 12.81 -15.22 15.06
CA THR A 669 11.57 -14.44 14.95
C THR A 669 11.87 -13.05 14.42
N ILE A 670 11.40 -12.79 13.20
CA ILE A 670 11.46 -11.51 12.50
C ILE A 670 10.16 -10.75 12.78
N PRO A 671 10.20 -9.57 13.43
CA PRO A 671 9.03 -8.79 13.84
C PRO A 671 8.39 -8.02 12.68
N ALA A 672 7.24 -7.39 12.94
CA ALA A 672 6.48 -6.68 11.91
C ALA A 672 7.20 -5.44 11.37
N SER A 673 8.02 -4.81 12.22
CA SER A 673 8.78 -3.58 11.95
C SER A 673 9.92 -3.72 10.94
N VAL A 674 10.39 -4.94 10.65
CA VAL A 674 11.53 -5.14 9.75
C VAL A 674 11.15 -4.77 8.31
N THR A 675 11.93 -3.89 7.71
CA THR A 675 11.77 -3.41 6.33
C THR A 675 12.88 -3.90 5.39
N SER A 676 14.03 -4.29 5.94
CA SER A 676 15.16 -4.85 5.18
C SER A 676 15.94 -5.91 5.95
N ILE A 677 16.46 -6.90 5.20
CA ILE A 677 17.40 -7.90 5.70
C ILE A 677 18.58 -7.91 4.71
N GLY A 678 19.79 -7.72 5.22
CA GLY A 678 21.02 -7.69 4.44
C GLY A 678 21.35 -9.04 3.82
N ALA A 679 22.24 -9.01 2.82
CA ALA A 679 22.71 -10.21 2.16
C ALA A 679 23.33 -11.20 3.17
N GLU A 680 23.16 -12.50 2.92
CA GLU A 680 23.80 -13.59 3.65
C GLU A 680 23.53 -13.61 5.17
N ALA A 681 22.55 -12.83 5.65
CA ALA A 681 22.30 -12.61 7.08
C ALA A 681 22.03 -13.90 7.87
N PHE A 682 21.49 -14.94 7.25
CA PHE A 682 21.25 -16.26 7.86
C PHE A 682 21.83 -17.41 7.02
N LEU A 683 22.75 -17.11 6.10
CA LEU A 683 23.36 -18.07 5.18
C LEU A 683 24.04 -19.21 5.95
N GLY A 684 23.65 -20.46 5.72
CA GLY A 684 24.22 -21.64 6.34
C GLY A 684 23.95 -21.74 7.85
N SER A 685 22.95 -21.03 8.37
CA SER A 685 22.55 -21.14 9.77
C SER A 685 21.82 -22.47 10.04
N GLY A 686 21.91 -22.95 11.29
CA GLY A 686 21.26 -24.20 11.74
C GLY A 686 19.74 -24.09 11.96
N LEU A 687 19.08 -23.09 11.36
CA LEU A 687 17.68 -22.78 11.57
C LEU A 687 16.78 -23.97 11.21
N THR A 688 15.84 -24.24 12.10
CA THR A 688 14.78 -25.27 11.93
C THR A 688 13.39 -24.65 11.96
N GLU A 689 13.25 -23.44 12.51
CA GLU A 689 12.00 -22.68 12.53
C GLU A 689 12.28 -21.20 12.22
N ILE A 690 11.53 -20.65 11.27
CA ILE A 690 11.59 -19.24 10.88
C ILE A 690 10.20 -18.65 11.07
N ASN A 691 10.06 -17.69 11.98
CA ASN A 691 8.83 -16.93 12.16
C ASN A 691 8.98 -15.58 11.48
N PHE A 692 8.31 -15.39 10.35
CA PHE A 692 8.36 -14.20 9.54
C PHE A 692 7.09 -13.37 9.73
N ASN A 693 7.20 -12.19 10.35
CA ASN A 693 6.05 -11.30 10.62
C ASN A 693 6.16 -9.93 9.93
N ALA A 694 7.22 -9.66 9.17
CA ALA A 694 7.45 -8.37 8.54
C ALA A 694 6.30 -7.98 7.59
N THR A 695 5.71 -6.79 7.78
CA THR A 695 4.54 -6.34 7.01
C THR A 695 4.88 -5.32 5.92
N ALA A 696 6.08 -4.74 5.97
CA ALA A 696 6.55 -3.69 5.07
C ALA A 696 7.95 -3.98 4.50
N MET A 697 8.31 -5.26 4.37
CA MET A 697 9.61 -5.67 3.86
C MET A 697 9.74 -5.38 2.36
N SER A 698 10.86 -4.76 1.98
CA SER A 698 11.20 -4.47 0.59
C SER A 698 11.63 -5.74 -0.16
N ASP A 699 11.51 -5.72 -1.48
CA ASP A 699 12.04 -6.77 -2.34
C ASP A 699 13.57 -6.85 -2.26
N ILE A 700 14.10 -8.07 -2.35
CA ILE A 700 15.55 -8.27 -2.36
C ILE A 700 16.07 -7.91 -3.75
N ALA A 701 17.11 -7.09 -3.80
CA ALA A 701 17.75 -6.73 -5.05
C ALA A 701 18.51 -7.92 -5.65
N PHE A 702 18.41 -8.10 -6.97
CA PHE A 702 19.22 -9.08 -7.68
C PHE A 702 20.66 -8.58 -7.82
N ASP A 703 21.62 -9.35 -7.32
CA ASP A 703 23.04 -9.08 -7.54
C ASP A 703 23.53 -9.84 -8.78
N SER A 704 23.90 -9.09 -9.82
CA SER A 704 24.39 -9.65 -11.08
C SER A 704 25.78 -10.29 -10.98
N ASN A 705 26.55 -9.98 -9.93
CA ASN A 705 27.87 -10.57 -9.74
C ASN A 705 27.78 -11.98 -9.17
N THR A 706 26.88 -12.20 -8.21
CA THR A 706 26.62 -13.51 -7.60
C THR A 706 25.54 -14.30 -8.34
N GLY A 707 24.70 -13.62 -9.11
CA GLY A 707 23.54 -14.20 -9.80
C GLY A 707 22.43 -14.61 -8.83
N ARG A 708 22.30 -13.91 -7.70
CA ARG A 708 21.45 -14.30 -6.55
C ARG A 708 20.72 -13.11 -5.95
N TYR A 709 19.63 -13.40 -5.24
CA TYR A 709 18.87 -12.45 -4.42
C TYR A 709 19.36 -12.46 -2.98
N GLY A 710 20.60 -12.01 -2.75
CA GLY A 710 21.18 -11.83 -1.42
C GLY A 710 21.48 -13.11 -0.61
N ALA A 711 21.02 -14.30 -1.01
CA ALA A 711 21.29 -15.57 -0.35
C ALA A 711 21.02 -15.59 1.17
N ILE A 712 19.95 -14.90 1.60
CA ILE A 712 19.65 -14.62 3.01
C ILE A 712 19.51 -15.90 3.84
N PHE A 713 18.75 -16.89 3.37
CA PHE A 713 18.47 -18.16 4.05
C PHE A 713 19.04 -19.39 3.31
N ASP A 714 19.96 -19.20 2.35
CA ASP A 714 20.61 -20.32 1.66
C ASP A 714 21.36 -21.20 2.69
N GLY A 715 21.42 -22.51 2.47
CA GLY A 715 22.08 -23.46 3.37
C GLY A 715 21.32 -23.79 4.67
N VAL A 716 20.21 -23.10 4.98
CA VAL A 716 19.27 -23.56 6.02
C VAL A 716 18.70 -24.92 5.61
N ALA A 717 18.53 -25.89 6.52
CA ALA A 717 18.14 -27.24 6.16
C ALA A 717 16.90 -27.75 6.94
N ASN A 718 15.88 -28.20 6.21
CA ASN A 718 14.63 -28.75 6.74
C ASN A 718 13.84 -27.81 7.66
N ALA A 719 13.86 -26.50 7.39
CA ALA A 719 13.19 -25.52 8.22
C ALA A 719 11.68 -25.48 8.01
N THR A 720 10.94 -25.19 9.08
CA THR A 720 9.54 -24.78 9.03
C THR A 720 9.48 -23.25 8.98
N LEU A 721 8.89 -22.72 7.92
CA LEU A 721 8.61 -21.29 7.77
C LEU A 721 7.17 -21.00 8.18
N ASN A 722 7.00 -20.16 9.20
CA ASN A 722 5.71 -19.66 9.64
C ASN A 722 5.57 -18.20 9.21
N ILE A 723 4.60 -17.94 8.34
CA ILE A 723 4.22 -16.60 7.87
C ILE A 723 3.13 -16.06 8.79
N GLY A 724 3.41 -14.92 9.45
CA GLY A 724 2.48 -14.26 10.35
C GLY A 724 1.17 -13.85 9.68
N ALA A 725 0.07 -13.81 10.45
CA ALA A 725 -1.26 -13.53 9.92
C ALA A 725 -1.38 -12.17 9.21
N ASN A 726 -0.60 -11.18 9.65
CA ASN A 726 -0.64 -9.81 9.11
C ASN A 726 0.36 -9.57 7.97
N VAL A 727 1.17 -10.57 7.60
CA VAL A 727 2.11 -10.45 6.47
C VAL A 727 1.31 -10.31 5.18
N THR A 728 1.52 -9.20 4.47
CA THR A 728 0.78 -8.86 3.24
C THR A 728 1.45 -9.40 1.99
N ARG A 729 2.77 -9.63 1.99
CA ARG A 729 3.49 -10.23 0.88
C ARG A 729 4.75 -10.96 1.33
N ILE A 730 5.14 -11.97 0.56
CA ILE A 730 6.47 -12.59 0.65
C ILE A 730 7.35 -11.91 -0.40
N PRO A 731 8.42 -11.19 -0.01
CA PRO A 731 9.25 -10.42 -0.95
C PRO A 731 9.96 -11.26 -2.00
N VAL A 732 10.34 -10.62 -3.11
CA VAL A 732 11.14 -11.22 -4.19
C VAL A 732 12.44 -11.80 -3.63
N GLY A 733 12.72 -13.06 -3.97
CA GLY A 733 13.99 -13.74 -3.67
C GLY A 733 14.31 -14.02 -2.19
N LEU A 734 13.43 -13.68 -1.24
CA LEU A 734 13.74 -13.75 0.20
C LEU A 734 14.22 -15.13 0.68
N PHE A 735 13.57 -16.21 0.21
CA PHE A 735 13.89 -17.59 0.58
C PHE A 735 14.53 -18.36 -0.60
N GLU A 736 15.23 -17.66 -1.50
CA GLU A 736 15.98 -18.28 -2.59
C GLU A 736 17.04 -19.26 -2.03
N TYR A 737 17.11 -20.46 -2.61
CA TYR A 737 17.96 -21.59 -2.22
C TYR A 737 17.82 -22.00 -0.74
N SER A 738 16.75 -21.61 -0.06
CA SER A 738 16.52 -22.02 1.31
C SER A 738 16.14 -23.50 1.39
N GLY A 739 16.59 -24.22 2.42
CA GLY A 739 16.07 -25.55 2.73
C GLY A 739 14.81 -25.49 3.58
N VAL A 740 13.89 -24.57 3.26
CA VAL A 740 12.53 -24.60 3.82
C VAL A 740 11.83 -25.84 3.31
N LYS A 741 11.26 -26.61 4.24
CA LYS A 741 10.54 -27.86 3.97
C LYS A 741 9.02 -27.71 4.05
N THR A 742 8.57 -26.85 4.98
CA THR A 742 7.16 -26.62 5.29
C THR A 742 6.92 -25.12 5.35
N VAL A 743 5.86 -24.65 4.70
CA VAL A 743 5.41 -23.25 4.77
C VAL A 743 4.01 -23.20 5.36
N ASN A 744 3.87 -22.52 6.49
CA ASN A 744 2.61 -22.35 7.21
C ASN A 744 2.17 -20.89 7.16
N PHE A 745 0.97 -20.63 6.65
CA PHE A 745 0.32 -19.33 6.82
C PHE A 745 -0.51 -19.37 8.11
N LEU A 746 -0.17 -18.53 9.08
CA LEU A 746 -0.82 -18.53 10.39
C LEU A 746 -2.12 -17.72 10.39
N GLY A 747 -3.10 -18.15 11.18
CA GLY A 747 -4.38 -17.44 11.34
C GLY A 747 -5.17 -17.28 10.04
N THR A 748 -5.91 -16.17 9.93
CA THR A 748 -6.49 -15.74 8.64
C THR A 748 -5.43 -14.91 7.92
N SER A 749 -4.76 -15.50 6.93
CA SER A 749 -3.65 -14.85 6.25
C SER A 749 -4.09 -13.58 5.52
N ALA A 750 -3.33 -12.50 5.71
CA ALA A 750 -3.42 -11.26 4.94
C ALA A 750 -2.51 -11.28 3.69
N CYS A 751 -1.80 -12.38 3.43
CA CYS A 751 -0.83 -12.44 2.34
C CYS A 751 -1.53 -12.42 0.99
N THR A 752 -1.27 -11.38 0.20
CA THR A 752 -1.84 -11.16 -1.13
C THR A 752 -0.88 -11.49 -2.27
N GLU A 753 0.42 -11.57 -1.99
CA GLU A 753 1.45 -11.73 -3.03
C GLU A 753 2.59 -12.66 -2.55
N ILE A 754 3.01 -13.57 -3.42
CA ILE A 754 4.28 -14.29 -3.31
C ILE A 754 5.19 -13.78 -4.41
N GLY A 755 6.29 -13.11 -4.06
CA GLY A 755 7.18 -12.45 -5.01
C GLY A 755 7.91 -13.40 -5.96
N SER A 756 8.45 -12.85 -7.05
CA SER A 756 9.30 -13.59 -8.00
C SER A 756 10.49 -14.21 -7.28
N TYR A 757 10.89 -15.41 -7.69
CA TYR A 757 12.00 -16.18 -7.09
C TYR A 757 11.91 -16.42 -5.56
N ALA A 758 10.78 -16.10 -4.90
CA ALA A 758 10.67 -16.11 -3.44
C ALA A 758 11.15 -17.41 -2.78
N PHE A 759 10.87 -18.56 -3.37
CA PHE A 759 11.31 -19.90 -2.92
C PHE A 759 12.15 -20.62 -3.98
N SER A 760 12.67 -19.91 -5.00
CA SER A 760 13.42 -20.52 -6.08
C SER A 760 14.60 -21.34 -5.52
N GLY A 761 14.78 -22.57 -5.99
CA GLY A 761 15.85 -23.47 -5.52
C GLY A 761 15.60 -24.11 -4.15
N SER A 762 14.42 -23.96 -3.54
CA SER A 762 14.07 -24.60 -2.27
C SER A 762 13.83 -26.10 -2.44
N THR A 763 14.90 -26.86 -2.60
CA THR A 763 14.85 -28.29 -2.98
C THR A 763 14.18 -29.18 -1.95
N THR A 764 14.05 -28.77 -0.69
CA THR A 764 13.40 -29.57 0.37
C THR A 764 11.90 -29.34 0.52
N LEU A 765 11.35 -28.32 -0.12
CA LEU A 765 9.93 -27.97 -0.01
C LEU A 765 9.09 -29.06 -0.67
N THR A 766 8.27 -29.77 0.11
CA THR A 766 7.52 -30.95 -0.39
C THR A 766 6.08 -30.64 -0.77
N SER A 767 5.45 -29.73 -0.02
CA SER A 767 4.09 -29.27 -0.28
C SER A 767 3.87 -27.86 0.24
N ILE A 768 2.91 -27.15 -0.35
CA ILE A 768 2.48 -25.83 0.13
C ILE A 768 0.97 -25.67 -0.03
N SER A 769 0.34 -25.05 0.97
CA SER A 769 -1.07 -24.65 0.94
C SER A 769 -1.15 -23.14 0.80
N ILE A 770 -1.58 -22.67 -0.37
CA ILE A 770 -1.71 -21.25 -0.69
C ILE A 770 -3.09 -20.76 -0.20
N PRO A 771 -3.14 -19.76 0.69
CA PRO A 771 -4.41 -19.26 1.23
C PRO A 771 -5.18 -18.44 0.19
N ALA A 772 -6.50 -18.33 0.37
CA ALA A 772 -7.40 -17.68 -0.59
C ALA A 772 -7.16 -16.17 -0.73
N SER A 773 -6.40 -15.58 0.20
CA SER A 773 -5.97 -14.18 0.18
C SER A 773 -4.93 -13.89 -0.91
N VAL A 774 -4.14 -14.89 -1.33
CA VAL A 774 -3.07 -14.72 -2.32
C VAL A 774 -3.69 -14.49 -3.69
N LYS A 775 -3.37 -13.35 -4.29
CA LYS A 775 -3.86 -12.91 -5.60
C LYS A 775 -2.82 -13.08 -6.71
N SER A 776 -1.53 -12.98 -6.37
CA SER A 776 -0.42 -13.07 -7.32
C SER A 776 0.72 -13.95 -6.81
N ILE A 777 1.33 -14.67 -7.75
CA ILE A 777 2.54 -15.47 -7.55
C ILE A 777 3.51 -15.06 -8.66
N GLY A 778 4.67 -14.53 -8.27
CA GLY A 778 5.66 -13.99 -9.18
C GLY A 778 6.41 -15.04 -10.00
N GLN A 779 7.12 -14.56 -11.00
CA GLN A 779 7.89 -15.40 -11.92
C GLN A 779 8.91 -16.26 -11.17
N TYR A 780 8.97 -17.56 -11.50
CA TYR A 780 9.88 -18.52 -10.85
C TYR A 780 9.78 -18.57 -9.32
N ALA A 781 8.68 -18.14 -8.69
CA ALA A 781 8.52 -18.15 -7.23
C ALA A 781 8.84 -19.53 -6.61
N PHE A 782 8.52 -20.62 -7.30
CA PHE A 782 8.86 -22.00 -6.90
C PHE A 782 9.77 -22.71 -7.91
N GLY A 783 10.50 -21.96 -8.74
CA GLY A 783 11.41 -22.52 -9.73
C GLY A 783 12.48 -23.40 -9.07
N GLY A 784 12.75 -24.60 -9.59
CA GLY A 784 13.80 -25.47 -9.00
C GLY A 784 13.48 -26.08 -7.63
N CYS A 785 12.25 -25.98 -7.12
CA CYS A 785 11.80 -26.75 -5.95
C CYS A 785 11.61 -28.23 -6.31
N SER A 786 12.71 -28.99 -6.38
CA SER A 786 12.74 -30.35 -6.96
C SER A 786 11.87 -31.39 -6.25
N GLU A 787 11.64 -31.25 -4.94
CA GLU A 787 10.82 -32.18 -4.14
C GLU A 787 9.36 -31.72 -3.99
N LEU A 788 8.99 -30.56 -4.57
CA LEU A 788 7.63 -30.02 -4.46
C LEU A 788 6.67 -30.88 -5.29
N SER A 789 5.90 -31.71 -4.58
CA SER A 789 5.00 -32.70 -5.19
C SER A 789 3.52 -32.31 -5.11
N ALA A 790 3.16 -31.38 -4.21
CA ALA A 790 1.79 -30.94 -4.03
C ALA A 790 1.67 -29.43 -3.75
N VAL A 791 0.81 -28.76 -4.50
CA VAL A 791 0.37 -27.38 -4.22
C VAL A 791 -1.14 -27.42 -4.07
N THR A 792 -1.65 -26.91 -2.95
CA THR A 792 -3.08 -26.80 -2.69
C THR A 792 -3.48 -25.35 -2.58
N PHE A 793 -4.68 -25.02 -3.04
CA PHE A 793 -5.23 -23.66 -3.02
C PHE A 793 -6.52 -23.68 -2.20
N ALA A 794 -6.68 -22.74 -1.28
CA ALA A 794 -7.92 -22.62 -0.51
C ALA A 794 -9.11 -22.25 -1.41
N GLU A 795 -10.29 -22.79 -1.11
CA GLU A 795 -11.51 -22.60 -1.90
C GLU A 795 -11.86 -21.10 -2.06
N ASN A 796 -12.26 -20.70 -3.28
CA ASN A 796 -12.65 -19.33 -3.68
C ASN A 796 -11.55 -18.29 -3.92
N GLY A 797 -10.27 -18.69 -4.06
CA GLY A 797 -9.23 -17.78 -4.55
C GLY A 797 -9.50 -17.32 -5.99
N VAL A 798 -9.48 -16.00 -6.23
CA VAL A 798 -9.56 -15.40 -7.58
C VAL A 798 -8.13 -15.06 -8.03
N TRP A 799 -7.67 -15.69 -9.12
CA TRP A 799 -6.30 -15.57 -9.62
C TRP A 799 -6.27 -14.69 -10.86
N THR A 800 -5.36 -13.71 -10.91
CA THR A 800 -5.09 -12.93 -12.12
C THR A 800 -3.75 -13.37 -12.69
N ILE A 801 -3.75 -13.90 -13.92
CA ILE A 801 -2.52 -14.25 -14.66
C ILE A 801 -2.22 -13.09 -15.62
N ASN A 802 -1.07 -12.44 -15.50
CA ASN A 802 -0.67 -11.38 -16.41
C ASN A 802 -0.15 -11.96 -17.73
N ALA A 803 -0.60 -11.42 -18.87
CA ALA A 803 -0.28 -11.92 -20.21
C ALA A 803 1.23 -11.84 -20.58
N GLN A 804 2.03 -11.02 -19.87
CA GLN A 804 3.48 -10.95 -20.07
C GLN A 804 4.23 -12.19 -19.55
N ASP A 805 3.61 -12.99 -18.68
CA ASP A 805 4.16 -14.26 -18.17
C ASP A 805 3.91 -15.44 -19.13
N VAL A 806 3.16 -15.22 -20.22
CA VAL A 806 2.76 -16.27 -21.20
C VAL A 806 3.79 -16.44 -22.33
N ASN A 807 4.71 -15.49 -22.53
CA ASN A 807 5.53 -15.41 -23.75
C ASN A 807 6.92 -16.07 -23.68
N VAL A 808 7.16 -16.96 -22.72
CA VAL A 808 8.33 -17.83 -22.74
C VAL A 808 7.83 -19.27 -22.68
N LEU A 809 7.61 -19.91 -23.84
CA LEU A 809 7.80 -21.35 -24.13
C LEU A 809 7.04 -21.78 -25.40
N ALA A 810 7.57 -21.40 -26.56
CA ALA A 810 7.29 -22.09 -27.83
C ALA A 810 8.44 -23.06 -28.17
N SER A 811 8.13 -24.37 -28.11
CA SER A 811 8.84 -25.59 -28.55
C SER A 811 9.02 -26.57 -27.38
N GLU A 812 8.60 -27.84 -27.38
CA GLU A 812 8.27 -28.81 -28.44
C GLU A 812 7.30 -29.89 -27.90
N THR A 813 6.30 -30.26 -28.73
CA THR A 813 5.52 -31.52 -28.78
C THR A 813 4.67 -32.00 -27.58
N ALA A 814 3.35 -31.82 -27.77
CA ALA A 814 2.27 -32.48 -27.04
C ALA A 814 2.13 -33.97 -27.41
N GLN A 815 1.84 -34.84 -26.43
CA GLN A 815 0.94 -36.01 -26.57
C GLN A 815 0.68 -36.71 -25.21
N ASN A 816 -0.46 -36.40 -24.57
CA ASN A 816 -1.49 -37.36 -24.19
C ASN A 816 -2.58 -36.70 -23.35
N ALA A 817 -3.82 -36.76 -23.87
CA ALA A 817 -5.01 -36.20 -23.27
C ALA A 817 -5.65 -37.17 -22.28
N GLY A 818 -6.14 -36.63 -21.16
CA GLY A 818 -7.05 -37.32 -20.26
C GLY A 818 -7.08 -36.64 -18.90
N PHE A 819 -8.19 -35.97 -18.59
CA PHE A 819 -8.44 -35.06 -17.45
C PHE A 819 -7.96 -33.63 -17.69
N LEU A 820 -8.92 -32.72 -17.95
CA LEU A 820 -8.95 -31.34 -17.47
C LEU A 820 -10.22 -30.64 -18.03
N LYS A 821 -11.22 -30.49 -17.16
CA LYS A 821 -12.16 -29.35 -17.21
C LYS A 821 -11.73 -28.43 -16.07
N ASN A 822 -11.42 -27.19 -16.43
CA ASN A 822 -11.13 -26.03 -15.60
C ASN A 822 -9.69 -25.85 -15.07
N THR A 823 -9.03 -24.91 -15.74
CA THR A 823 -8.03 -23.93 -15.26
C THR A 823 -6.57 -24.40 -15.21
N TYR A 824 -5.80 -23.82 -16.13
CA TYR A 824 -4.41 -24.09 -16.47
C TYR A 824 -3.44 -23.48 -15.45
N VAL A 825 -2.61 -24.32 -14.83
CA VAL A 825 -1.34 -23.94 -14.19
C VAL A 825 -0.23 -24.63 -14.98
N TYR A 826 0.38 -23.92 -15.93
CA TYR A 826 1.59 -24.31 -16.69
C TYR A 826 2.35 -22.99 -16.90
N TYR A 827 3.53 -22.73 -16.34
CA TYR A 827 4.78 -23.49 -16.42
C TYR A 827 5.62 -23.38 -15.13
N ALA A 828 6.02 -24.52 -14.58
CA ALA A 828 7.06 -24.61 -13.55
C ALA A 828 7.90 -25.89 -13.70
N TRP A 829 8.14 -26.40 -14.91
CA TRP A 829 8.78 -27.72 -15.05
C TRP A 829 9.63 -27.83 -16.32
N THR A 830 10.96 -27.98 -16.15
CA THR A 830 11.87 -28.54 -17.16
C THR A 830 12.62 -29.76 -16.60
N TRP A 831 12.96 -30.69 -17.48
CA TRP A 831 12.96 -32.17 -17.32
C TRP A 831 14.33 -32.85 -17.06
N LYS A 832 14.34 -34.01 -16.36
CA LYS A 832 15.05 -35.31 -16.61
C LYS A 832 15.15 -36.14 -15.30
N SER A 833 15.02 -37.46 -15.21
CA SER A 833 15.00 -38.57 -16.18
C SER A 833 14.54 -39.88 -15.52
N ALA A 834 13.88 -40.74 -16.31
CA ALA A 834 13.83 -42.20 -16.25
C ALA A 834 13.31 -42.89 -14.97
N TYR A 835 12.08 -43.41 -15.00
CA TYR A 835 11.78 -44.82 -14.73
C TYR A 835 10.34 -45.16 -15.19
N THR A 836 10.23 -46.22 -15.99
CA THR A 836 8.98 -46.79 -16.51
C THR A 836 8.08 -47.35 -15.39
N PRO A 837 6.74 -47.19 -15.43
CA PRO A 837 5.85 -47.71 -14.40
C PRO A 837 5.42 -49.16 -14.67
N THR A 838 5.45 -49.97 -13.61
CA THR A 838 4.45 -51.01 -13.33
C THR A 838 3.60 -50.57 -12.15
#